data_AF-A0A452ZFH2-F1
#
_entry.id   AF-A0A452ZFH2-F1
#
_cell.length_a   1.000
_cell.length_b   1.000
_cell.length_c   1.000
_cell.angle_alpha   90.00
_cell.angle_beta   90.00
_cell.angle_gamma   90.00
#
_symmetry.space_group_name_H-M   'P 1'
#
loop_
_entity.id
_entity.type
_entity.pdbx_description
1 polymer ?
#
loop_
_entity_poly.entity_id
_entity_poly.type
_entity_poly.pdbx_seq_one_letter_code
_entity_poly.pdbx_strand_id
1 'polypeptide(L)'
;ELENNMKVCKDQFKEFERKDVKHREDLKHLKQKIKKLEDKAEKDTSKIEGSAKEIEESTNLIPQLEEEIPKLQERLNQEEKVLERIKESSREETEKLRAELAQVRTELEPWENQIIEHKGRLDVASGEKKLMKQKHDGARAELTGAQNQMEIIKEKIKTKDTFITELEGKIEKHQSEASEARKVEQECLKQEESLIPLEQAARQKVVEIKSTRDSEKNHGTVLKAILQAKESKEIDGIYGRLGDLGAIDAKYDVAISTACHGLDYIVVETTNSAQACVELLRRRNLGIATFMILEKQAHHLRKLQEKVKTPEGVPRLFDLVKVKDEKLKLAFFATLGNTVVAKDLDQATRIAYTADNEFRRVVTLDGALFEKSGTMSGGGGKPRGGKMGTSIRESVSEEAVMNAENDLNKLVDQLSKLRENINDAKKRYRSLEDAKSRLEMELAKAKKEVESMNAQYTYNEKRLDSLEAAANPKDDEISRMKELDDLISTEQVALKKLEKSSSKLKDQASELQQKIENAGGQVLKDQKAKVEKIQSELDKTSSDINRHKVKITTCEKLMKKLAKGVEEAKKEMENLLAQKEKLMSVFKEIEKKAFLVQEDYKKTQEMIDTHKEELDKTKEDYNKTKKVVDELRATEVDAEYKLQDTKKLAKEWEMKVKAYKKRLADIQTNLAKHMDQLQKDAIDPEKLKETLSDEHLNEMCDLKKAMEMVALLEAQIKDSSPNLDSIAEYRTKARLYGERVDELNATTQERDDLKKLYDGLRKRRLDEFMAGFNLISLKLKEMYQMITLGGDAELELVDSLDPFSEGVVFSVRPPKKSWKNIANLSGGEKTLSSLALVFALHHYKPTPLYVMDEIDAALDFKNVSIVGHYVKDRTKDAQFIII
;
A
#
# COMPACT_ATOMS: atom_id res chain seq x y z
N GLU A 1 12.57 28.02 -0.33
CA GLU A 1 13.88 28.61 -0.67
C GLU A 1 14.35 29.66 0.34
N LEU A 2 13.55 30.69 0.63
CA LEU A 2 13.90 31.73 1.62
C LEU A 2 14.22 31.18 3.03
N GLU A 3 13.49 30.18 3.52
CA GLU A 3 13.81 29.53 4.81
C GLU A 3 15.15 28.77 4.80
N ASN A 4 15.55 28.21 3.65
CA ASN A 4 16.87 27.59 3.50
C ASN A 4 17.97 28.65 3.47
N ASN A 5 17.76 29.76 2.75
CA ASN A 5 18.70 30.89 2.78
C ASN A 5 18.85 31.44 4.19
N MET A 6 17.75 31.54 4.96
CA MET A 6 17.78 31.99 6.34
C MET A 6 18.54 31.03 7.26
N LYS A 7 18.42 29.70 7.05
CA LYS A 7 19.25 28.70 7.76
C LYS A 7 20.73 28.85 7.40
N VAL A 8 21.05 29.02 6.12
CA VAL A 8 22.44 29.23 5.65
C VAL A 8 23.04 30.48 6.27
N CYS A 9 22.31 31.61 6.30
CA CYS A 9 22.76 32.84 6.97
C CYS A 9 22.95 32.62 8.48
N LYS A 10 22.08 31.85 9.15
CA LYS A 10 22.22 31.50 10.58
C LYS A 10 23.46 30.65 10.85
N ASP A 11 23.75 29.68 9.98
CA ASP A 11 24.90 28.80 10.14
C ASP A 11 26.21 29.53 9.83
N GLN A 12 26.22 30.39 8.80
CA GLN A 12 27.34 31.30 8.53
C GLN A 12 27.59 32.26 9.70
N PHE A 13 26.54 32.84 10.28
CA PHE A 13 26.65 33.72 11.45
C PHE A 13 27.22 32.99 12.67
N LYS A 14 26.77 31.75 12.94
CA LYS A 14 27.37 30.90 14.00
C LYS A 14 28.83 30.56 13.74
N GLU A 15 29.21 30.37 12.48
CA GLU A 15 30.61 30.14 12.12
C GLU A 15 31.46 31.38 12.39
N PHE A 16 30.92 32.58 12.14
CA PHE A 16 31.56 33.84 12.52
C PHE A 16 31.62 34.03 14.03
N GLU A 17 30.59 33.69 14.81
CA GLU A 17 30.64 33.72 16.27
C GLU A 17 31.72 32.79 16.84
N ARG A 18 31.87 31.58 16.28
CA ARG A 18 32.94 30.66 16.68
C ARG A 18 34.33 31.23 16.39
N LYS A 19 34.51 31.87 15.23
CA LYS A 19 35.77 32.55 14.86
C LYS A 19 36.02 33.76 15.77
N ASP A 20 34.98 34.52 16.11
CA ASP A 20 35.04 35.67 17.02
C ASP A 20 35.49 35.26 18.42
N VAL A 21 34.88 34.21 19.00
CA VAL A 21 35.24 33.67 20.31
C VAL A 21 36.70 33.20 20.32
N LYS A 22 37.11 32.42 19.31
CA LYS A 22 38.50 31.94 19.19
C LYS A 22 39.50 33.10 19.11
N HIS A 23 39.22 34.10 18.29
CA HIS A 23 40.09 35.27 18.16
C HIS A 23 40.11 36.14 19.41
N ARG A 24 39.01 36.26 20.17
CA ARG A 24 38.99 36.93 21.48
C ARG A 24 39.85 36.19 22.52
N GLU A 25 39.79 34.87 22.54
CA GLU A 25 40.65 34.05 23.41
C GLU A 25 42.13 34.19 23.04
N ASP A 26 42.45 34.14 21.75
CA ASP A 26 43.81 34.35 21.23
C ASP A 26 44.33 35.75 21.59
N LEU A 27 43.50 36.80 21.45
CA LEU A 27 43.82 38.18 21.85
C LEU A 27 44.04 38.30 23.36
N LYS A 28 43.26 37.58 24.17
CA LYS A 28 43.40 37.54 25.64
C LYS A 28 44.70 36.85 26.03
N HIS A 29 45.03 35.72 25.39
CA HIS A 29 46.30 35.01 25.59
C HIS A 29 47.51 35.86 25.18
N LEU A 30 47.44 36.55 24.03
CA LEU A 30 48.46 37.49 23.57
C LEU A 30 48.65 38.65 24.56
N LYS A 31 47.55 39.29 25.02
CA LYS A 31 47.60 40.35 26.04
C LYS A 31 48.21 39.86 27.36
N GLN A 32 47.87 38.65 27.81
CA GLN A 32 48.46 38.05 29.01
C GLN A 32 49.95 37.74 28.84
N LYS A 33 50.37 37.25 27.67
CA LYS A 33 51.80 37.01 27.37
C LYS A 33 52.60 38.30 27.33
N ILE A 34 52.08 39.35 26.68
CA ILE A 34 52.67 40.69 26.66
C ILE A 34 52.82 41.21 28.09
N LYS A 35 51.74 41.17 28.90
CA LYS A 35 51.79 41.63 30.29
C LYS A 35 52.79 40.85 31.14
N LYS A 36 52.89 39.53 30.98
CA LYS A 36 53.90 38.71 31.69
C LYS A 36 55.34 39.06 31.30
N LEU A 37 55.58 39.38 30.02
CA LEU A 37 56.90 39.82 29.56
C LEU A 37 57.23 41.23 30.04
N GLU A 38 56.24 42.12 30.09
CA GLU A 38 56.33 43.47 30.64
C GLU A 38 56.65 43.43 32.15
N ASP A 39 55.86 42.67 32.93
CA ASP A 39 56.11 42.46 34.37
C ASP A 39 57.50 41.83 34.63
N LYS A 40 57.97 40.96 33.72
CA LYS A 40 59.30 40.34 33.80
C LYS A 40 60.40 41.35 33.50
N ALA A 41 60.25 42.15 32.44
CA ALA A 41 61.18 43.20 32.09
C ALA A 41 61.29 44.25 33.21
N GLU A 42 60.17 44.64 33.82
CA GLU A 42 60.11 45.61 34.93
C GLU A 42 60.74 45.05 36.23
N LYS A 43 60.51 43.77 36.52
CA LYS A 43 61.20 43.08 37.64
C LYS A 43 62.70 42.95 37.41
N ASP A 44 63.12 42.70 36.18
CA ASP A 44 64.53 42.55 35.86
C ASP A 44 65.23 43.93 35.81
N THR A 45 64.54 45.02 35.40
CA THR A 45 65.07 46.39 35.51
C THR A 45 65.15 46.89 36.95
N SER A 46 64.14 46.62 37.79
CA SER A 46 64.20 46.99 39.22
C SER A 46 65.30 46.22 39.97
N LYS A 47 65.57 44.98 39.60
CA LYS A 47 66.74 44.23 40.10
C LYS A 47 68.06 44.82 39.62
N ILE A 48 68.14 45.29 38.38
CA ILE A 48 69.32 46.00 37.87
C ILE A 48 69.55 47.28 38.68
N GLU A 49 68.51 48.06 38.95
CA GLU A 49 68.60 49.27 39.79
C GLU A 49 69.00 48.95 41.24
N GLY A 50 68.45 47.88 41.82
CA GLY A 50 68.83 47.40 43.15
C GLY A 50 70.30 46.96 43.21
N SER A 51 70.76 46.16 42.25
CA SER A 51 72.16 45.75 42.14
C SER A 51 73.10 46.93 41.84
N ALA A 52 72.65 47.96 41.12
CA ALA A 52 73.42 49.18 40.89
C ALA A 52 73.61 49.99 42.19
N LYS A 53 72.55 50.13 43.00
CA LYS A 53 72.64 50.77 44.33
C LYS A 53 73.54 49.98 45.28
N GLU A 54 73.46 48.65 45.29
CA GLU A 54 74.34 47.80 46.09
C GLU A 54 75.82 47.91 45.67
N ILE A 55 76.08 48.10 44.38
CA ILE A 55 77.43 48.38 43.86
C ILE A 55 77.88 49.76 44.36
N GLU A 56 77.05 50.79 44.26
CA GLU A 56 77.38 52.16 44.70
C GLU A 56 77.66 52.21 46.21
N GLU A 57 76.82 51.60 47.04
CA GLU A 57 77.01 51.47 48.49
C GLU A 57 78.30 50.71 48.81
N SER A 58 78.53 49.55 48.18
CA SER A 58 79.75 48.75 48.40
C SER A 58 81.02 49.49 47.92
N THR A 59 80.92 50.30 46.88
CA THR A 59 82.04 51.10 46.35
C THR A 59 82.38 52.27 47.28
N ASN A 60 81.39 52.86 47.96
CA ASN A 60 81.59 53.92 48.95
C ASN A 60 82.11 53.40 50.31
N LEU A 61 81.78 52.16 50.68
CA LEU A 61 82.21 51.51 51.94
C LEU A 61 83.65 50.97 51.89
N ILE A 62 84.13 50.50 50.72
CA ILE A 62 85.50 49.97 50.57
C ILE A 62 86.57 50.98 51.00
N PRO A 63 86.55 52.26 50.58
CA PRO A 63 87.54 53.26 50.99
C PRO A 63 87.55 53.52 52.51
N GLN A 64 86.38 53.53 53.14
CA GLN A 64 86.25 53.75 54.58
C GLN A 64 86.85 52.59 55.38
N LEU A 65 86.60 51.35 54.95
CA LEU A 65 87.19 50.15 55.56
C LEU A 65 88.70 50.03 55.28
N GLU A 66 89.16 50.46 54.10
CA GLU A 66 90.59 50.50 53.75
C GLU A 66 91.36 51.53 54.59
N GLU A 67 90.74 52.62 55.05
CA GLU A 67 91.32 53.56 56.04
C GLU A 67 91.37 53.03 57.49
N GLU A 68 90.51 52.08 57.85
CA GLU A 68 90.48 51.48 59.19
C GLU A 68 91.54 50.38 59.38
N ILE A 69 91.90 49.66 58.32
CA ILE A 69 92.95 48.62 58.32
C ILE A 69 94.28 49.12 58.90
N PRO A 70 94.88 50.23 58.45
CA PRO A 70 96.18 50.68 58.98
C PRO A 70 96.09 51.05 60.47
N LYS A 71 94.97 51.62 60.92
CA LYS A 71 94.74 51.98 62.34
C LYS A 71 94.60 50.74 63.23
N LEU A 72 93.93 49.69 62.75
CA LEU A 72 93.79 48.42 63.46
C LEU A 72 95.08 47.60 63.43
N GLN A 73 95.85 47.62 62.33
CA GLN A 73 97.17 46.99 62.23
C GLN A 73 98.18 47.61 63.19
N GLU A 74 98.13 48.93 63.40
CA GLU A 74 98.98 49.61 64.37
C GLU A 74 98.61 49.23 65.81
N ARG A 75 97.32 49.10 66.14
CA ARG A 75 96.84 48.60 67.44
C ARG A 75 97.17 47.12 67.66
N LEU A 76 97.04 46.28 66.64
CA LEU A 76 97.38 44.85 66.70
C LEU A 76 98.86 44.67 67.03
N ASN A 77 99.75 45.39 66.32
CA ASN A 77 101.19 45.33 66.57
C ASN A 77 101.58 45.77 67.99
N GLN A 78 100.81 46.66 68.62
CA GLN A 78 101.04 47.08 70.00
C GLN A 78 100.61 46.00 71.00
N GLU A 79 99.45 45.39 70.80
CA GLU A 79 98.89 44.37 71.70
C GLU A 79 99.53 42.98 71.52
N GLU A 80 100.00 42.63 70.30
CA GLU A 80 100.79 41.43 70.02
C GLU A 80 102.14 41.45 70.73
N LYS A 81 102.82 42.62 70.78
CA LYS A 81 104.04 42.79 71.59
C LYS A 81 103.81 42.56 73.08
N VAL A 82 102.61 42.84 73.57
CA VAL A 82 102.21 42.56 74.96
C VAL A 82 101.88 41.07 75.13
N LEU A 83 101.23 40.45 74.15
CA LEU A 83 100.91 39.03 74.16
C LEU A 83 102.16 38.14 74.06
N GLU A 84 103.15 38.49 73.26
CA GLU A 84 104.43 37.76 73.17
C GLU A 84 105.14 37.75 74.52
N ARG A 85 105.22 38.88 75.23
CA ARG A 85 105.79 38.94 76.59
C ARG A 85 105.07 38.02 77.58
N ILE A 86 103.76 37.85 77.45
CA ILE A 86 102.96 36.98 78.34
C ILE A 86 103.03 35.51 77.90
N LYS A 87 103.08 35.22 76.59
CA LYS A 87 103.31 33.85 76.08
C LYS A 87 104.69 33.32 76.44
N GLU A 88 105.71 34.17 76.48
CA GLU A 88 107.07 33.79 76.89
C GLU A 88 107.11 33.32 78.37
N SER A 89 106.21 33.83 79.22
CA SER A 89 106.07 33.43 80.62
C SER A 89 105.25 32.14 80.87
N SER A 90 104.56 31.57 79.88
CA SER A 90 103.62 30.43 80.05
C SER A 90 103.88 29.25 79.09
N ARG A 91 105.08 29.20 78.51
CA ARG A 91 105.46 28.33 77.38
C ARG A 91 105.64 26.86 77.74
N GLU A 92 106.00 26.53 78.98
CA GLU A 92 106.36 25.14 79.35
C GLU A 92 105.15 24.21 79.58
N GLU A 93 103.97 24.73 79.91
CA GLU A 93 102.80 23.90 80.30
C GLU A 93 101.77 23.66 79.17
N THR A 94 101.73 24.49 78.13
CA THR A 94 100.67 24.45 77.09
C THR A 94 101.03 23.74 75.79
N GLU A 95 102.30 23.47 75.51
CA GLU A 95 102.69 22.74 74.28
C GLU A 95 102.31 21.26 74.29
N LYS A 96 102.42 20.58 75.43
CA LYS A 96 102.16 19.13 75.54
C LYS A 96 100.72 18.77 75.18
N LEU A 97 99.75 19.51 75.73
CA LEU A 97 98.32 19.25 75.51
C LEU A 97 97.87 19.65 74.09
N ARG A 98 98.48 20.67 73.49
CA ARG A 98 98.16 21.11 72.11
C ARG A 98 98.63 20.12 71.05
N ALA A 99 99.77 19.47 71.27
CA ALA A 99 100.25 18.42 70.39
C ALA A 99 99.30 17.21 70.37
N GLU A 100 98.79 16.80 71.54
CA GLU A 100 97.86 15.66 71.68
C GLU A 100 96.50 15.93 71.00
N LEU A 101 95.93 17.13 71.16
CA LEU A 101 94.66 17.49 70.51
C LEU A 101 94.78 17.55 68.97
N ALA A 102 95.89 18.08 68.47
CA ALA A 102 96.13 18.17 67.03
C ALA A 102 96.19 16.77 66.40
N GLN A 103 96.84 15.81 67.08
CA GLN A 103 96.89 14.42 66.64
C GLN A 103 95.50 13.79 66.53
N VAL A 104 94.65 13.92 67.57
CA VAL A 104 93.32 13.31 67.55
C VAL A 104 92.40 13.94 66.49
N ARG A 105 92.49 15.25 66.23
CA ARG A 105 91.72 15.90 65.17
C ARG A 105 92.17 15.48 63.77
N THR A 106 93.48 15.37 63.53
CA THR A 106 94.00 14.84 62.26
C THR A 106 93.60 13.39 62.02
N GLU A 107 93.38 12.61 63.08
CA GLU A 107 92.89 11.23 62.98
C GLU A 107 91.39 11.12 62.67
N LEU A 108 90.60 12.18 62.89
CA LEU A 108 89.14 12.16 62.81
C LEU A 108 88.59 12.65 61.46
N GLU A 109 89.25 13.66 60.87
CA GLU A 109 88.93 14.25 59.56
C GLU A 109 88.78 13.23 58.41
N PRO A 110 89.59 12.15 58.31
CA PRO A 110 89.44 11.15 57.26
C PRO A 110 88.11 10.38 57.36
N TRP A 111 87.62 10.13 58.57
CA TRP A 111 86.41 9.33 58.78
C TRP A 111 85.13 10.11 58.47
N GLU A 112 85.08 11.40 58.80
CA GLU A 112 83.92 12.26 58.50
C GLU A 112 83.76 12.46 56.98
N ASN A 113 84.88 12.64 56.27
CA ASN A 113 84.89 12.72 54.81
C ASN A 113 84.39 11.41 54.16
N GLN A 114 84.82 10.25 54.67
CA GLN A 114 84.34 8.95 54.18
C GLN A 114 82.84 8.74 54.42
N ILE A 115 82.31 9.16 55.57
CA ILE A 115 80.86 9.03 55.86
C ILE A 115 80.01 9.88 54.90
N ILE A 116 80.45 11.10 54.59
CA ILE A 116 79.74 11.98 53.65
C ILE A 116 79.78 11.38 52.23
N GLU A 117 80.93 10.84 51.82
CA GLU A 117 81.12 10.22 50.51
C GLU A 117 80.21 9.00 50.31
N HIS A 118 80.18 8.08 51.28
CA HIS A 118 79.35 6.88 51.21
C HIS A 118 77.84 7.19 51.30
N LYS A 119 77.43 8.22 52.07
CA LYS A 119 76.01 8.69 52.09
C LYS A 119 75.59 9.29 50.75
N GLY A 120 76.44 10.13 50.15
CA GLY A 120 76.17 10.70 48.84
C GLY A 120 75.99 9.63 47.76
N ARG A 121 76.82 8.58 47.77
CA ARG A 121 76.71 7.44 46.83
C ARG A 121 75.42 6.65 47.01
N LEU A 122 74.99 6.42 48.25
CA LEU A 122 73.75 5.73 48.57
C LEU A 122 72.50 6.45 48.01
N ASP A 123 72.42 7.76 48.22
CA ASP A 123 71.25 8.55 47.83
C ASP A 123 71.13 8.64 46.30
N VAL A 124 72.26 8.75 45.59
CA VAL A 124 72.29 8.71 44.12
C VAL A 124 71.82 7.34 43.61
N ALA A 125 72.37 6.25 44.13
CA ALA A 125 72.01 4.90 43.69
C ALA A 125 70.53 4.55 43.96
N SER A 126 70.01 4.95 45.13
CA SER A 126 68.61 4.71 45.49
C SER A 126 67.63 5.57 44.67
N GLY A 127 68.00 6.81 44.36
CA GLY A 127 67.25 7.71 43.49
C GLY A 127 67.16 7.19 42.05
N GLU A 128 68.28 6.75 41.48
CA GLU A 128 68.34 6.16 40.13
C GLU A 128 67.43 4.93 40.00
N LYS A 129 67.51 4.01 40.96
CA LYS A 129 66.68 2.79 40.98
C LYS A 129 65.19 3.11 41.02
N LYS A 130 64.77 4.06 41.85
CA LYS A 130 63.36 4.44 42.00
C LYS A 130 62.79 5.07 40.73
N LEU A 131 63.58 5.93 40.07
CA LEU A 131 63.19 6.57 38.82
C LEU A 131 62.98 5.54 37.69
N MET A 132 63.86 4.54 37.59
CA MET A 132 63.74 3.47 36.59
C MET A 132 62.50 2.59 36.82
N LYS A 133 62.19 2.22 38.07
CA LYS A 133 60.95 1.48 38.38
C LYS A 133 59.69 2.24 38.01
N GLN A 134 59.61 3.53 38.35
CA GLN A 134 58.46 4.37 38.04
C GLN A 134 58.20 4.50 36.52
N LYS A 135 59.24 4.50 35.69
CA LYS A 135 59.09 4.51 34.22
C LYS A 135 58.37 3.26 33.71
N HIS A 136 58.79 2.06 34.12
CA HIS A 136 58.18 0.82 33.65
C HIS A 136 56.78 0.58 34.23
N ASP A 137 56.56 0.95 35.49
CA ASP A 137 55.23 0.84 36.11
C ASP A 137 54.21 1.78 35.43
N GLY A 138 54.64 2.99 35.04
CA GLY A 138 53.82 3.91 34.24
C GLY A 138 53.48 3.35 32.86
N ALA A 139 54.46 2.77 32.16
CA ALA A 139 54.25 2.13 30.86
C ALA A 139 53.30 0.91 30.94
N ARG A 140 53.39 0.10 32.01
CA ARG A 140 52.47 -1.04 32.25
C ARG A 140 51.03 -0.58 32.50
N ALA A 141 50.83 0.51 33.24
CA ALA A 141 49.50 1.08 33.45
C ALA A 141 48.89 1.60 32.15
N GLU A 142 49.69 2.24 31.28
CA GLU A 142 49.22 2.70 29.97
C GLU A 142 48.91 1.53 29.01
N LEU A 143 49.73 0.48 29.03
CA LEU A 143 49.55 -0.75 28.25
C LEU A 143 48.24 -1.46 28.60
N THR A 144 47.98 -1.68 29.89
CA THR A 144 46.72 -2.29 30.36
C THR A 144 45.50 -1.42 30.02
N GLY A 145 45.63 -0.10 30.11
CA GLY A 145 44.60 0.84 29.65
C GLY A 145 44.31 0.72 28.15
N ALA A 146 45.34 0.61 27.31
CA ALA A 146 45.20 0.44 25.87
C ALA A 146 44.60 -0.92 25.49
N GLN A 147 44.98 -2.01 26.16
CA GLN A 147 44.41 -3.35 25.98
C GLN A 147 42.90 -3.35 26.27
N ASN A 148 42.47 -2.78 27.40
CA ASN A 148 41.04 -2.67 27.74
C ASN A 148 40.26 -1.85 26.70
N GLN A 149 40.84 -0.76 26.19
CA GLN A 149 40.22 0.03 25.12
C GLN A 149 40.06 -0.77 23.83
N MET A 150 41.04 -1.60 23.48
CA MET A 150 40.96 -2.48 22.30
C MET A 150 39.87 -3.56 22.45
N GLU A 151 39.72 -4.18 23.61
CA GLU A 151 38.64 -5.15 23.86
C GLU A 151 37.25 -4.51 23.72
N ILE A 152 37.05 -3.33 24.32
CA ILE A 152 35.80 -2.57 24.19
C ILE A 152 35.50 -2.22 22.73
N ILE A 153 36.51 -1.79 21.97
CA ILE A 153 36.34 -1.47 20.54
C ILE A 153 35.98 -2.74 19.76
N LYS A 154 36.62 -3.87 20.05
CA LYS A 154 36.36 -5.16 19.39
C LYS A 154 34.94 -5.68 19.64
N GLU A 155 34.43 -5.54 20.86
CA GLU A 155 33.02 -5.86 21.16
C GLU A 155 32.04 -4.94 20.43
N LYS A 156 32.33 -3.64 20.36
CA LYS A 156 31.53 -2.67 19.60
C LYS A 156 31.52 -2.97 18.09
N ILE A 157 32.65 -3.38 17.52
CA ILE A 157 32.74 -3.81 16.12
C ILE A 157 31.83 -5.03 15.90
N LYS A 158 31.95 -6.08 16.74
CA LYS A 158 31.10 -7.28 16.62
C LYS A 158 29.60 -6.97 16.68
N THR A 159 29.17 -6.14 17.63
CA THR A 159 27.75 -5.75 17.75
C THR A 159 27.25 -4.92 16.57
N LYS A 160 28.13 -4.09 15.98
CA LYS A 160 27.81 -3.32 14.78
C LYS A 160 27.80 -4.19 13.52
N ASP A 161 28.70 -5.17 13.41
CA ASP A 161 28.71 -6.12 12.30
C ASP A 161 27.45 -6.98 12.30
N THR A 162 26.99 -7.47 13.46
CA THR A 162 25.69 -8.16 13.55
C THR A 162 24.54 -7.25 13.12
N PHE A 163 24.55 -5.98 13.53
CA PHE A 163 23.55 -5.00 13.10
C PHE A 163 23.59 -4.74 11.58
N ILE A 164 24.78 -4.70 10.97
CA ILE A 164 24.94 -4.57 9.51
C ILE A 164 24.31 -5.79 8.81
N THR A 165 24.58 -7.01 9.26
CA THR A 165 23.99 -8.22 8.65
C THR A 165 22.46 -8.24 8.75
N GLU A 166 21.89 -7.76 9.86
CA GLU A 166 20.44 -7.61 10.01
C GLU A 166 19.86 -6.56 9.05
N LEU A 167 20.56 -5.43 8.86
CA LEU A 167 20.16 -4.39 7.92
C LEU A 167 20.22 -4.89 6.47
N GLU A 168 21.26 -5.64 6.09
CA GLU A 168 21.38 -6.25 4.76
C GLU A 168 20.22 -7.21 4.48
N GLY A 169 19.87 -8.08 5.44
CA GLY A 169 18.71 -8.97 5.31
C GLY A 169 17.37 -8.23 5.18
N LYS A 170 17.18 -7.12 5.90
CA LYS A 170 15.97 -6.28 5.77
C LYS A 170 15.89 -5.57 4.41
N ILE A 171 17.03 -5.08 3.90
CA ILE A 171 17.10 -4.45 2.57
C ILE A 171 16.75 -5.46 1.48
N GLU A 172 17.30 -6.67 1.54
CA GLU A 172 17.02 -7.73 0.56
C GLU A 172 15.54 -8.14 0.59
N LYS A 173 14.95 -8.27 1.79
CA LYS A 173 13.52 -8.53 1.96
C LYS A 173 12.67 -7.43 1.31
N HIS A 174 12.89 -6.15 1.64
CA HIS A 174 12.11 -5.05 1.04
C HIS A 174 12.35 -4.90 -0.46
N GLN A 175 13.54 -5.25 -0.95
CA GLN A 175 13.82 -5.29 -2.39
C GLN A 175 13.00 -6.37 -3.10
N SER A 176 12.89 -7.57 -2.53
CA SER A 176 12.06 -8.65 -3.07
C SER A 176 10.58 -8.25 -3.10
N GLU A 177 10.05 -7.73 -1.99
CA GLU A 177 8.66 -7.27 -1.86
C GLU A 177 8.35 -6.10 -2.82
N ALA A 178 9.27 -5.16 -2.99
CA ALA A 178 9.11 -4.07 -3.95
C ALA A 178 9.08 -4.59 -5.40
N SER A 179 9.93 -5.56 -5.73
CA SER A 179 9.94 -6.18 -7.06
C SER A 179 8.62 -6.91 -7.37
N GLU A 180 8.03 -7.58 -6.38
CA GLU A 180 6.73 -8.24 -6.51
C GLU A 180 5.60 -7.23 -6.68
N ALA A 181 5.54 -6.19 -5.84
CA ALA A 181 4.55 -5.12 -5.96
C ALA A 181 4.59 -4.44 -7.34
N ARG A 182 5.80 -4.25 -7.89
CA ARG A 182 5.99 -3.69 -9.24
C ARG A 182 5.54 -4.64 -10.36
N LYS A 183 5.74 -5.96 -10.20
CA LYS A 183 5.22 -6.95 -11.16
C LYS A 183 3.69 -6.92 -11.18
N VAL A 184 3.05 -6.87 -10.01
CA VAL A 184 1.59 -6.75 -9.89
C VAL A 184 1.09 -5.46 -10.56
N GLU A 185 1.74 -4.32 -10.32
CA GLU A 185 1.39 -3.05 -11.00
C GLU A 185 1.46 -3.20 -12.53
N GLN A 186 2.52 -3.81 -13.07
CA GLN A 186 2.68 -4.01 -14.51
C GLN A 186 1.65 -4.98 -15.11
N GLU A 187 1.28 -6.04 -14.40
CA GLU A 187 0.23 -6.97 -14.84
C GLU A 187 -1.14 -6.29 -14.87
N CYS A 188 -1.48 -5.52 -13.84
CA CYS A 188 -2.73 -4.77 -13.81
C CYS A 188 -2.78 -3.68 -14.88
N LEU A 189 -1.67 -2.99 -15.17
CA LEU A 189 -1.60 -2.00 -16.27
C LEU A 189 -1.85 -2.63 -17.64
N LYS A 190 -1.26 -3.81 -17.92
CA LYS A 190 -1.52 -4.54 -19.17
C LYS A 190 -2.99 -4.94 -19.31
N GLN A 191 -3.61 -5.35 -18.20
CA GLN A 191 -5.04 -5.67 -18.18
C GLN A 191 -5.90 -4.42 -18.42
N GLU A 192 -5.54 -3.27 -17.82
CA GLU A 192 -6.22 -1.99 -18.06
C GLU A 192 -6.14 -1.57 -19.54
N GLU A 193 -4.96 -1.63 -20.15
CA GLU A 193 -4.76 -1.30 -21.58
C GLU A 193 -5.63 -2.16 -22.51
N SER A 194 -5.85 -3.43 -22.17
CA SER A 194 -6.71 -4.32 -22.96
C SER A 194 -8.21 -4.02 -22.82
N LEU A 195 -8.64 -3.51 -21.66
CA LEU A 195 -10.06 -3.29 -21.33
C LEU A 195 -10.57 -1.90 -21.74
N ILE A 196 -9.71 -0.89 -21.77
CA ILE A 196 -10.06 0.47 -22.23
C ILE A 196 -10.73 0.49 -23.62
N PRO A 197 -10.18 -0.15 -24.68
CA PRO A 197 -10.81 -0.10 -26.01
C PRO A 197 -12.16 -0.85 -26.04
N LEU A 198 -12.31 -1.92 -25.27
CA LEU A 198 -13.58 -2.65 -25.14
C LEU A 198 -14.65 -1.80 -24.45
N GLU A 199 -14.27 -1.08 -23.40
CA GLU A 199 -15.17 -0.18 -22.68
C GLU A 199 -15.59 1.03 -23.54
N GLN A 200 -14.66 1.61 -24.29
CA GLN A 200 -14.95 2.70 -25.24
C GLN A 200 -15.92 2.24 -26.34
N ALA A 201 -15.72 1.05 -26.90
CA ALA A 201 -16.63 0.47 -27.89
C ALA A 201 -18.03 0.22 -27.30
N ALA A 202 -18.11 -0.30 -26.07
CA ALA A 202 -19.39 -0.48 -25.37
C ALA A 202 -20.10 0.85 -25.10
N ARG A 203 -19.37 1.90 -24.67
CA ARG A 203 -19.91 3.26 -24.50
C ARG A 203 -20.47 3.81 -25.80
N GLN A 204 -19.72 3.70 -26.90
CA GLN A 204 -20.16 4.18 -28.20
C GLN A 204 -21.46 3.50 -28.64
N LYS A 205 -21.55 2.17 -28.47
CA LYS A 205 -22.75 1.38 -28.78
C LYS A 205 -23.96 1.81 -27.94
N VAL A 206 -23.79 2.05 -26.64
CA VAL A 206 -24.86 2.55 -25.76
C VAL A 206 -25.33 3.94 -26.18
N VAL A 207 -24.40 4.84 -26.52
CA VAL A 207 -24.73 6.20 -26.99
C VAL A 207 -25.49 6.16 -28.31
N GLU A 208 -25.07 5.30 -29.24
CA GLU A 208 -25.73 5.11 -30.53
C GLU A 208 -27.18 4.64 -30.33
N ILE A 209 -27.38 3.56 -29.57
CA ILE A 209 -28.70 2.98 -29.28
C ILE A 209 -29.60 3.96 -28.48
N LYS A 210 -29.04 4.77 -27.58
CA LYS A 210 -29.81 5.82 -26.88
C LYS A 210 -30.23 6.94 -27.82
N SER A 211 -29.34 7.37 -28.72
CA SER A 211 -29.62 8.45 -29.66
C SER A 211 -30.72 8.07 -30.66
N THR A 212 -30.74 6.82 -31.14
CA THR A 212 -31.82 6.31 -31.98
C THR A 212 -33.14 6.30 -31.22
N ARG A 213 -33.16 5.81 -29.98
CA ARG A 213 -34.35 5.81 -29.11
C ARG A 213 -34.90 7.20 -28.83
N ASP A 214 -34.04 8.16 -28.51
CA ASP A 214 -34.48 9.51 -28.14
C ASP A 214 -35.02 10.27 -29.38
N SER A 215 -34.52 9.96 -30.58
CA SER A 215 -35.09 10.46 -31.84
C SER A 215 -36.50 9.89 -32.12
N GLU A 216 -36.74 8.62 -31.80
CA GLU A 216 -38.05 7.96 -31.91
C GLU A 216 -39.06 8.47 -30.87
N LYS A 217 -38.61 8.74 -29.63
CA LYS A 217 -39.49 9.23 -28.55
C LYS A 217 -40.04 10.63 -28.82
N ASN A 218 -39.22 11.54 -29.33
CA ASN A 218 -39.65 12.93 -29.56
C ASN A 218 -40.63 13.09 -30.74
N HIS A 219 -40.57 12.21 -31.74
CA HIS A 219 -41.47 12.23 -32.91
C HIS A 219 -42.63 11.22 -32.81
N GLY A 220 -42.53 10.26 -31.87
CA GLY A 220 -43.46 9.15 -31.75
C GLY A 220 -44.87 9.52 -31.29
N THR A 221 -45.07 10.59 -30.52
CA THR A 221 -46.42 10.97 -30.03
C THR A 221 -47.33 11.48 -31.15
N VAL A 222 -46.79 12.34 -32.03
CA VAL A 222 -47.48 12.87 -33.22
C VAL A 222 -47.71 11.75 -34.23
N LEU A 223 -46.68 10.95 -34.52
CA LEU A 223 -46.76 9.86 -35.49
C LEU A 223 -47.73 8.77 -35.03
N LYS A 224 -47.71 8.37 -33.74
CA LYS A 224 -48.65 7.39 -33.18
C LYS A 224 -50.09 7.84 -33.30
N ALA A 225 -50.39 9.11 -33.02
CA ALA A 225 -51.76 9.61 -33.12
C ALA A 225 -52.29 9.65 -34.56
N ILE A 226 -51.42 9.94 -35.53
CA ILE A 226 -51.79 9.97 -36.95
C ILE A 226 -51.90 8.56 -37.53
N LEU A 227 -50.99 7.64 -37.16
CA LEU A 227 -51.11 6.23 -37.51
C LEU A 227 -52.36 5.60 -36.87
N GLN A 228 -52.69 5.95 -35.63
CA GLN A 228 -53.93 5.54 -34.98
C GLN A 228 -55.16 6.07 -35.74
N ALA A 229 -55.14 7.32 -36.20
CA ALA A 229 -56.22 7.90 -37.01
C ALA A 229 -56.38 7.23 -38.38
N LYS A 230 -55.27 6.73 -38.95
CA LYS A 230 -55.27 5.91 -40.16
C LYS A 230 -55.86 4.51 -39.91
N GLU A 231 -55.44 3.85 -38.84
CA GLU A 231 -55.93 2.51 -38.45
C GLU A 231 -57.42 2.52 -38.07
N SER A 232 -57.86 3.55 -37.37
CA SER A 232 -59.27 3.76 -37.00
C SER A 232 -60.15 4.22 -38.17
N LYS A 233 -59.57 4.50 -39.34
CA LYS A 233 -60.23 5.11 -40.51
C LYS A 233 -60.99 6.40 -40.17
N GLU A 234 -60.51 7.15 -39.18
CA GLU A 234 -61.08 8.47 -38.82
C GLU A 234 -60.81 9.49 -39.93
N ILE A 235 -59.68 9.34 -40.64
CA ILE A 235 -59.27 10.18 -41.76
C ILE A 235 -58.73 9.28 -42.88
N ASP A 236 -59.40 9.27 -44.03
CA ASP A 236 -58.96 8.54 -45.21
C ASP A 236 -57.88 9.32 -45.99
N GLY A 237 -57.02 8.58 -46.69
CA GLY A 237 -55.97 9.15 -47.56
C GLY A 237 -54.64 9.47 -46.86
N ILE A 238 -54.34 8.86 -45.70
CA ILE A 238 -53.04 8.98 -45.01
C ILE A 238 -52.15 7.79 -45.39
N TYR A 239 -50.98 8.05 -45.99
CA TYR A 239 -50.03 6.99 -46.34
C TYR A 239 -49.05 6.69 -45.19
N GLY A 240 -48.50 7.71 -44.55
CA GLY A 240 -47.57 7.58 -43.43
C GLY A 240 -46.38 8.54 -43.53
N ARG A 241 -45.39 8.38 -42.65
CA ARG A 241 -44.14 9.17 -42.70
C ARG A 241 -43.31 8.75 -43.92
N LEU A 242 -42.78 9.71 -44.67
CA LEU A 242 -42.02 9.45 -45.90
C LEU A 242 -40.82 8.52 -45.68
N GLY A 243 -40.08 8.66 -44.57
CA GLY A 243 -38.96 7.79 -44.22
C GLY A 243 -39.32 6.32 -43.93
N ASP A 244 -40.57 6.02 -43.60
CA ASP A 244 -41.03 4.63 -43.40
C ASP A 244 -41.54 3.98 -44.70
N LEU A 245 -41.78 4.79 -45.73
CA LEU A 245 -42.36 4.37 -47.00
C LEU A 245 -41.29 3.96 -48.02
N GLY A 246 -40.00 4.19 -47.74
CA GLY A 246 -38.88 3.86 -48.61
C GLY A 246 -37.74 3.17 -47.86
N ALA A 247 -36.91 2.42 -48.59
CA ALA A 247 -35.71 1.78 -48.07
C ALA A 247 -34.50 2.08 -48.97
N ILE A 248 -33.33 2.22 -48.36
CA ILE A 248 -32.05 2.45 -49.05
C ILE A 248 -30.95 1.65 -48.37
N ASP A 249 -29.86 1.39 -49.09
CA ASP A 249 -28.66 0.76 -48.52
C ASP A 249 -28.06 1.62 -47.39
N ALA A 250 -27.60 0.97 -46.31
CA ALA A 250 -27.02 1.61 -45.13
C ALA A 250 -25.82 2.50 -45.48
N LYS A 251 -25.11 2.17 -46.56
CA LYS A 251 -24.01 3.00 -47.08
C LYS A 251 -24.44 4.44 -47.41
N TYR A 252 -25.70 4.65 -47.79
CA TYR A 252 -26.22 5.96 -48.21
C TYR A 252 -27.15 6.60 -47.19
N ASP A 253 -27.27 6.04 -45.98
CA ASP A 253 -28.18 6.54 -44.95
C ASP A 253 -27.82 7.97 -44.50
N VAL A 254 -26.54 8.24 -44.25
CA VAL A 254 -26.06 9.59 -43.92
C VAL A 254 -26.34 10.58 -45.06
N ALA A 255 -26.10 10.13 -46.30
CA ALA A 255 -26.33 10.95 -47.48
C ALA A 255 -27.81 11.31 -47.67
N ILE A 256 -28.73 10.35 -47.51
CA ILE A 256 -30.17 10.63 -47.67
C ILE A 256 -30.74 11.41 -46.48
N SER A 257 -30.29 11.10 -45.27
CA SER A 257 -30.73 11.76 -44.03
C SER A 257 -30.31 13.23 -44.01
N THR A 258 -29.16 13.55 -44.61
CA THR A 258 -28.68 14.94 -44.79
C THR A 258 -29.37 15.62 -45.96
N ALA A 259 -29.49 14.95 -47.11
CA ALA A 259 -30.07 15.55 -48.31
C ALA A 259 -31.59 15.77 -48.19
N CYS A 260 -32.31 14.93 -47.45
CA CYS A 260 -33.77 14.94 -47.45
C CYS A 260 -34.35 15.29 -46.08
N HIS A 261 -34.48 16.58 -45.81
CA HIS A 261 -35.24 17.09 -44.66
C HIS A 261 -36.72 16.64 -44.67
N GLY A 262 -37.27 16.33 -45.85
CA GLY A 262 -38.65 15.89 -46.03
C GLY A 262 -38.93 14.43 -45.65
N LEU A 263 -37.94 13.64 -45.20
CA LEU A 263 -38.19 12.26 -44.74
C LEU A 263 -39.14 12.22 -43.53
N ASP A 264 -39.19 13.29 -42.75
CA ASP A 264 -40.09 13.43 -41.60
C ASP A 264 -41.51 13.88 -42.00
N TYR A 265 -41.78 14.15 -43.28
CA TYR A 265 -43.10 14.59 -43.73
C TYR A 265 -44.09 13.44 -43.76
N ILE A 266 -45.34 13.74 -43.39
CA ILE A 266 -46.44 12.78 -43.43
C ILE A 266 -47.13 12.92 -44.77
N VAL A 267 -47.10 11.85 -45.57
CA VAL A 267 -47.66 11.82 -46.91
C VAL A 267 -49.16 11.57 -46.83
N VAL A 268 -49.93 12.48 -47.44
CA VAL A 268 -51.40 12.44 -47.53
C VAL A 268 -51.84 12.64 -48.97
N GLU A 269 -52.98 12.06 -49.34
CA GLU A 269 -53.48 12.04 -50.71
C GLU A 269 -54.04 13.41 -51.13
N THR A 270 -54.97 13.96 -50.34
CA THR A 270 -55.75 15.17 -50.66
C THR A 270 -55.52 16.32 -49.69
N THR A 271 -55.89 17.55 -50.10
CA THR A 271 -55.87 18.72 -49.22
C THR A 271 -56.79 18.57 -48.00
N ASN A 272 -57.92 17.89 -48.17
CA ASN A 272 -58.92 17.70 -47.11
C ASN A 272 -58.38 16.78 -46.02
N SER A 273 -57.71 15.68 -46.40
CA SER A 273 -57.05 14.77 -45.46
C SER A 273 -55.98 15.49 -44.65
N ALA A 274 -55.21 16.39 -45.26
CA ALA A 274 -54.20 17.20 -44.58
C ALA A 274 -54.81 18.15 -43.54
N GLN A 275 -55.89 18.86 -43.92
CA GLN A 275 -56.61 19.76 -43.01
C GLN A 275 -57.20 19.01 -41.81
N ALA A 276 -57.82 17.85 -42.05
CA ALA A 276 -58.34 17.00 -40.99
C ALA A 276 -57.23 16.52 -40.03
N CYS A 277 -56.05 16.18 -40.54
CA CYS A 277 -54.91 15.80 -39.70
C CYS A 277 -54.41 16.97 -38.85
N VAL A 278 -54.35 18.18 -39.42
CA VAL A 278 -53.95 19.40 -38.68
C VAL A 278 -54.97 19.73 -37.59
N GLU A 279 -56.25 19.60 -37.88
CA GLU A 279 -57.32 19.81 -36.90
C GLU A 279 -57.26 18.77 -35.78
N LEU A 280 -56.99 17.51 -36.10
CA LEU A 280 -56.77 16.44 -35.12
C LEU A 280 -55.58 16.75 -34.20
N LEU A 281 -54.46 17.21 -34.74
CA LEU A 281 -53.28 17.60 -33.95
C LEU A 281 -53.56 18.81 -33.05
N ARG A 282 -54.31 19.80 -33.54
CA ARG A 282 -54.74 20.97 -32.75
C ARG A 282 -55.70 20.56 -31.63
N ARG A 283 -56.72 19.74 -31.95
CA ARG A 283 -57.72 19.27 -30.98
C ARG A 283 -57.09 18.48 -29.83
N ARG A 284 -56.04 17.70 -30.12
CA ARG A 284 -55.35 16.86 -29.13
C ARG A 284 -54.07 17.50 -28.55
N ASN A 285 -53.69 18.71 -29.00
CA ASN A 285 -52.45 19.42 -28.62
C ASN A 285 -51.19 18.55 -28.71
N LEU A 286 -51.03 17.84 -29.83
CA LEU A 286 -49.98 16.83 -29.97
C LEU A 286 -48.67 17.35 -30.56
N GLY A 287 -48.63 18.60 -31.03
CA GLY A 287 -47.45 19.24 -31.60
C GLY A 287 -47.64 19.70 -33.04
N ILE A 288 -46.52 19.95 -33.74
CA ILE A 288 -46.49 20.42 -35.12
C ILE A 288 -45.99 19.29 -36.02
N ALA A 289 -46.70 19.03 -37.12
CA ALA A 289 -46.28 18.10 -38.16
C ALA A 289 -46.34 18.78 -39.53
N THR A 290 -45.48 18.34 -40.45
CA THR A 290 -45.50 18.81 -41.84
C THR A 290 -46.09 17.72 -42.72
N PHE A 291 -47.10 18.08 -43.52
CA PHE A 291 -47.82 17.16 -44.40
C PHE A 291 -47.43 17.39 -45.86
N MET A 292 -47.13 16.32 -46.58
CA MET A 292 -46.92 16.34 -48.02
C MET A 292 -48.19 15.88 -48.73
N ILE A 293 -48.82 16.78 -49.47
CA ILE A 293 -50.07 16.53 -50.21
C ILE A 293 -49.73 16.07 -51.62
N LEU A 294 -49.99 14.79 -51.93
CA LEU A 294 -49.64 14.17 -53.22
C LEU A 294 -50.34 14.86 -54.41
N GLU A 295 -51.63 15.22 -54.26
CA GLU A 295 -52.40 15.90 -55.30
C GLU A 295 -51.69 17.15 -55.85
N LYS A 296 -51.03 17.93 -54.98
CA LYS A 296 -50.33 19.16 -55.39
C LYS A 296 -48.95 18.92 -56.01
N GLN A 297 -48.41 17.70 -55.92
CA GLN A 297 -47.11 17.33 -56.50
C GLN A 297 -47.21 16.78 -57.92
N ALA A 298 -48.41 16.69 -58.51
CA ALA A 298 -48.62 16.10 -59.84
C ALA A 298 -47.79 16.73 -60.97
N HIS A 299 -47.42 18.00 -60.86
CA HIS A 299 -46.58 18.70 -61.84
C HIS A 299 -45.16 18.09 -61.98
N HIS A 300 -44.70 17.31 -61.00
CA HIS A 300 -43.43 16.59 -61.05
C HIS A 300 -43.50 15.28 -61.85
N LEU A 301 -44.69 14.75 -62.16
CA LEU A 301 -44.85 13.48 -62.89
C LEU A 301 -44.18 13.50 -64.27
N ARG A 302 -44.21 14.63 -64.98
CA ARG A 302 -43.56 14.78 -66.28
C ARG A 302 -42.04 14.64 -66.19
N LYS A 303 -41.43 15.23 -65.15
CA LYS A 303 -39.97 15.20 -64.91
C LYS A 303 -39.49 13.86 -64.34
N LEU A 304 -40.39 13.10 -63.71
CA LEU A 304 -40.12 11.76 -63.19
C LEU A 304 -39.84 10.75 -64.31
N GLN A 305 -40.52 10.92 -65.45
CA GLN A 305 -40.44 9.99 -66.59
C GLN A 305 -39.25 10.28 -67.53
N GLU A 306 -38.54 11.39 -67.33
CA GLU A 306 -37.37 11.76 -68.13
C GLU A 306 -36.14 10.93 -67.72
N LYS A 307 -35.52 10.25 -68.69
CA LYS A 307 -34.26 9.53 -68.47
C LYS A 307 -33.10 10.51 -68.51
N VAL A 308 -32.47 10.74 -67.37
CA VAL A 308 -31.37 11.71 -67.24
C VAL A 308 -30.02 10.99 -67.11
N LYS A 309 -28.97 11.52 -67.74
CA LYS A 309 -27.58 11.04 -67.57
C LYS A 309 -26.90 11.83 -66.47
N THR A 310 -26.35 11.14 -65.47
CA THR A 310 -25.64 11.80 -64.36
C THR A 310 -24.20 12.16 -64.74
N PRO A 311 -23.68 13.32 -64.30
CA PRO A 311 -22.29 13.71 -64.51
C PRO A 311 -21.34 12.74 -63.78
N GLU A 312 -20.15 12.48 -64.34
CA GLU A 312 -19.12 11.58 -63.79
C GLU A 312 -19.58 10.15 -63.41
N GLY A 313 -20.77 9.71 -63.86
CA GLY A 313 -21.33 8.40 -63.52
C GLY A 313 -21.73 8.25 -62.04
N VAL A 314 -21.90 9.35 -61.31
CA VAL A 314 -22.32 9.29 -59.91
C VAL A 314 -23.78 8.81 -59.78
N PRO A 315 -24.10 8.02 -58.74
CA PRO A 315 -25.46 7.55 -58.55
C PRO A 315 -26.37 8.69 -58.07
N ARG A 316 -27.59 8.70 -58.58
CA ARG A 316 -28.66 9.60 -58.13
C ARG A 316 -29.37 8.99 -56.93
N LEU A 317 -29.54 9.75 -55.85
CA LEU A 317 -30.18 9.26 -54.62
C LEU A 317 -31.58 8.71 -54.86
N PHE A 318 -32.38 9.39 -55.69
CA PHE A 318 -33.74 8.98 -56.01
C PHE A 318 -33.80 7.57 -56.60
N ASP A 319 -32.88 7.20 -57.49
CA ASP A 319 -32.87 5.89 -58.16
C ASP A 319 -32.47 4.74 -57.21
N LEU A 320 -31.81 5.07 -56.10
CA LEU A 320 -31.40 4.12 -55.07
C LEU A 320 -32.51 3.81 -54.06
N VAL A 321 -33.57 4.63 -54.00
CA VAL A 321 -34.69 4.43 -53.06
C VAL A 321 -35.64 3.35 -53.58
N LYS A 322 -35.83 2.31 -52.78
CA LYS A 322 -36.81 1.25 -53.02
C LYS A 322 -38.13 1.60 -52.34
N VAL A 323 -39.22 1.58 -53.09
CA VAL A 323 -40.57 1.96 -52.61
C VAL A 323 -41.56 0.86 -52.96
N LYS A 324 -42.54 0.59 -52.08
CA LYS A 324 -43.58 -0.44 -52.28
C LYS A 324 -44.60 -0.03 -53.36
N ASP A 325 -45.08 1.22 -53.31
CA ASP A 325 -46.06 1.75 -54.28
C ASP A 325 -45.46 2.80 -55.20
N GLU A 326 -45.70 2.69 -56.51
CA GLU A 326 -45.15 3.64 -57.49
C GLU A 326 -45.67 5.07 -57.32
N LYS A 327 -46.88 5.25 -56.80
CA LYS A 327 -47.45 6.58 -56.49
C LYS A 327 -46.60 7.34 -55.48
N LEU A 328 -45.92 6.64 -54.57
CA LEU A 328 -45.08 7.24 -53.54
C LEU A 328 -43.70 7.66 -54.09
N LYS A 329 -43.29 7.16 -55.25
CA LYS A 329 -42.09 7.68 -55.96
C LYS A 329 -42.25 9.17 -56.27
N LEU A 330 -43.48 9.64 -56.50
CA LEU A 330 -43.75 11.07 -56.70
C LEU A 330 -43.37 11.91 -55.47
N ALA A 331 -43.65 11.42 -54.26
CA ALA A 331 -43.29 12.09 -53.02
C ALA A 331 -41.77 12.13 -52.83
N PHE A 332 -41.08 11.02 -53.07
CA PHE A 332 -39.62 10.96 -53.01
C PHE A 332 -38.95 11.85 -54.07
N PHE A 333 -39.53 11.97 -55.27
CA PHE A 333 -39.00 12.84 -56.30
C PHE A 333 -39.22 14.32 -55.97
N ALA A 334 -40.34 14.68 -55.36
CA ALA A 334 -40.61 16.06 -54.92
C ALA A 334 -39.59 16.55 -53.87
N THR A 335 -39.11 15.66 -53.00
CA THR A 335 -38.13 15.99 -51.95
C THR A 335 -36.67 15.84 -52.39
N LEU A 336 -36.35 14.78 -53.13
CA LEU A 336 -34.98 14.47 -53.55
C LEU A 336 -34.62 15.09 -54.89
N GLY A 337 -35.56 15.21 -55.83
CA GLY A 337 -35.31 15.71 -57.19
C GLY A 337 -34.08 15.07 -57.85
N ASN A 338 -33.28 15.89 -58.55
CA ASN A 338 -32.03 15.49 -59.19
C ASN A 338 -30.83 15.59 -58.20
N THR A 339 -30.92 14.97 -57.02
CA THR A 339 -29.81 14.94 -56.05
C THR A 339 -28.88 13.75 -56.32
N VAL A 340 -27.57 14.00 -56.40
CA VAL A 340 -26.53 13.00 -56.68
C VAL A 340 -25.58 12.80 -55.49
N VAL A 341 -25.00 11.59 -55.38
CA VAL A 341 -24.06 11.24 -54.31
C VAL A 341 -22.62 11.27 -54.80
N ALA A 342 -21.80 12.13 -54.21
CA ALA A 342 -20.35 12.15 -54.39
C ALA A 342 -19.67 11.31 -53.29
N LYS A 343 -18.47 10.79 -53.57
CA LYS A 343 -17.66 10.12 -52.55
C LYS A 343 -17.09 11.13 -51.57
N ASP A 344 -16.44 12.16 -52.11
CA ASP A 344 -15.63 13.13 -51.35
C ASP A 344 -16.05 14.57 -51.64
N LEU A 345 -15.62 15.50 -50.78
CA LEU A 345 -15.92 16.94 -50.89
C LEU A 345 -15.44 17.56 -52.21
N ASP A 346 -14.28 17.11 -52.70
CA ASP A 346 -13.69 17.61 -53.96
C ASP A 346 -14.55 17.22 -55.16
N GLN A 347 -15.03 15.98 -55.18
CA GLN A 347 -15.95 15.49 -56.21
C GLN A 347 -17.28 16.24 -56.14
N ALA A 348 -17.79 16.48 -54.93
CA ALA A 348 -19.04 17.21 -54.73
C ALA A 348 -18.95 18.66 -55.23
N THR A 349 -17.84 19.34 -54.93
CA THR A 349 -17.57 20.73 -55.34
C THR A 349 -17.51 20.84 -56.86
N ARG A 350 -16.81 19.91 -57.53
CA ARG A 350 -16.68 19.88 -58.99
C ARG A 350 -18.04 19.73 -59.67
N ILE A 351 -18.86 18.80 -59.20
CA ILE A 351 -20.20 18.54 -59.78
C ILE A 351 -21.15 19.72 -59.51
N ALA A 352 -21.12 20.29 -58.31
CA ALA A 352 -22.04 21.36 -57.91
C ALA A 352 -21.82 22.68 -58.67
N TYR A 353 -20.56 23.06 -58.95
CA TYR A 353 -20.22 24.36 -59.56
C TYR A 353 -19.94 24.32 -61.07
N THR A 354 -19.99 23.16 -61.72
CA THR A 354 -19.85 23.08 -63.19
C THR A 354 -21.05 23.77 -63.87
N ALA A 355 -20.78 24.77 -64.70
CA ALA A 355 -21.80 25.49 -65.47
C ALA A 355 -22.51 24.52 -66.45
N ASP A 356 -23.85 24.64 -66.55
CA ASP A 356 -24.78 23.86 -67.41
C ASP A 356 -25.38 22.52 -66.92
N ASN A 357 -25.26 22.15 -65.65
CA ASN A 357 -25.95 20.94 -65.15
C ASN A 357 -27.22 21.20 -64.32
N GLU A 358 -28.28 20.44 -64.60
CA GLU A 358 -29.48 20.33 -63.76
C GLU A 358 -29.21 19.67 -62.38
N PHE A 359 -27.99 19.14 -62.20
CA PHE A 359 -27.51 18.37 -61.05
C PHE A 359 -26.65 19.20 -60.07
N ARG A 360 -27.08 20.43 -59.76
CA ARG A 360 -26.36 21.31 -58.81
C ARG A 360 -26.47 20.87 -57.35
N ARG A 361 -27.38 19.93 -57.05
CA ARG A 361 -27.61 19.43 -55.70
C ARG A 361 -26.84 18.14 -55.47
N VAL A 362 -25.79 18.21 -54.64
CA VAL A 362 -24.84 17.10 -54.44
C VAL A 362 -24.66 16.84 -52.95
N VAL A 363 -24.66 15.57 -52.56
CA VAL A 363 -24.37 15.16 -51.18
C VAL A 363 -23.19 14.20 -51.15
N THR A 364 -22.26 14.36 -50.20
CA THR A 364 -21.19 13.38 -49.98
C THR A 364 -21.66 12.22 -49.12
N LEU A 365 -20.93 11.09 -49.15
CA LEU A 365 -21.18 9.98 -48.23
C LEU A 365 -21.08 10.41 -46.75
N ASP A 366 -20.22 11.39 -46.45
CA ASP A 366 -20.00 11.94 -45.12
C ASP A 366 -21.06 12.96 -44.67
N GLY A 367 -22.02 13.31 -45.54
CA GLY A 367 -23.11 14.24 -45.19
C GLY A 367 -22.78 15.72 -45.37
N ALA A 368 -21.90 16.09 -46.30
CA ALA A 368 -21.79 17.46 -46.79
C ALA A 368 -22.76 17.66 -47.97
N LEU A 369 -23.62 18.67 -47.88
CA LEU A 369 -24.68 18.96 -48.85
C LEU A 369 -24.43 20.29 -49.57
N PHE A 370 -24.46 20.26 -50.89
CA PHE A 370 -24.47 21.42 -51.78
C PHE A 370 -25.88 21.59 -52.32
N GLU A 371 -26.46 22.77 -52.11
CA GLU A 371 -27.82 23.08 -52.56
C GLU A 371 -27.82 23.85 -53.88
N LYS A 372 -28.94 23.79 -54.61
CA LYS A 372 -29.11 24.50 -55.90
C LYS A 372 -29.01 26.02 -55.77
N SER A 373 -29.26 26.55 -54.58
CA SER A 373 -29.11 27.96 -54.20
C SER A 373 -27.65 28.42 -54.12
N GLY A 374 -26.68 27.51 -54.21
CA GLY A 374 -25.26 27.80 -54.03
C GLY A 374 -24.80 27.79 -52.56
N THR A 375 -25.66 27.37 -51.63
CA THR A 375 -25.29 27.20 -50.22
C THR A 375 -24.68 25.82 -49.99
N MET A 376 -23.60 25.76 -49.21
CA MET A 376 -22.96 24.54 -48.76
C MET A 376 -23.25 24.34 -47.26
N SER A 377 -23.72 23.15 -46.88
CA SER A 377 -24.00 22.75 -45.50
C SER A 377 -23.18 21.51 -45.17
N GLY A 378 -22.24 21.63 -44.25
CA GLY A 378 -21.41 20.52 -43.77
C GLY A 378 -20.65 20.94 -42.51
N GLY A 379 -20.70 20.12 -41.47
CA GLY A 379 -20.04 20.40 -40.19
C GLY A 379 -20.74 19.77 -38.98
N GLY A 380 -19.95 19.28 -38.04
CA GLY A 380 -20.40 18.59 -36.81
C GLY A 380 -19.74 17.22 -36.66
N GLY A 381 -19.33 16.85 -35.45
CA GLY A 381 -18.66 15.57 -35.18
C GLY A 381 -19.58 14.33 -35.16
N LYS A 382 -20.89 14.50 -35.42
CA LYS A 382 -21.86 13.40 -35.46
C LYS A 382 -22.60 13.41 -36.81
N PRO A 383 -22.49 12.34 -37.61
CA PRO A 383 -23.27 12.21 -38.84
C PRO A 383 -24.77 12.12 -38.51
N ARG A 384 -25.60 12.83 -39.27
CA ARG A 384 -27.06 12.69 -39.22
C ARG A 384 -27.46 11.45 -40.01
N GLY A 385 -27.57 10.30 -39.33
CA GLY A 385 -28.09 9.03 -39.88
C GLY A 385 -29.34 8.54 -39.15
N GLY A 386 -29.97 7.49 -39.67
CA GLY A 386 -31.09 6.78 -39.03
C GLY A 386 -32.49 7.28 -39.40
N LYS A 387 -32.64 8.17 -40.40
CA LYS A 387 -33.96 8.65 -40.84
C LYS A 387 -34.65 7.70 -41.83
N MET A 388 -33.92 6.76 -42.43
CA MET A 388 -34.48 5.76 -43.34
C MET A 388 -33.75 4.41 -43.17
N GLY A 389 -34.49 3.31 -43.03
CA GLY A 389 -33.92 2.00 -42.73
C GLY A 389 -33.44 1.20 -43.96
N THR A 390 -32.55 0.23 -43.72
CA THR A 390 -32.08 -0.76 -44.73
C THR A 390 -33.18 -1.74 -45.15
N SER A 391 -34.14 -1.94 -44.26
CA SER A 391 -35.42 -2.58 -44.52
C SER A 391 -36.52 -1.71 -43.92
N ILE A 392 -37.74 -1.80 -44.45
CA ILE A 392 -38.92 -1.19 -43.85
C ILE A 392 -39.14 -1.89 -42.50
N ARG A 393 -38.67 -1.29 -41.39
CA ARG A 393 -38.49 -1.96 -40.09
C ARG A 393 -39.62 -1.69 -39.09
N GLU A 394 -39.85 -2.70 -38.24
CA GLU A 394 -40.45 -2.61 -36.90
C GLU A 394 -39.40 -2.11 -35.87
N SER A 395 -39.88 -1.43 -34.82
CA SER A 395 -39.12 -0.66 -33.81
C SER A 395 -38.05 -1.42 -33.01
N VAL A 396 -37.05 -0.69 -32.48
CA VAL A 396 -35.99 -1.20 -31.57
C VAL A 396 -36.58 -1.64 -30.22
N SER A 397 -36.21 -2.83 -29.70
CA SER A 397 -36.73 -3.36 -28.41
C SER A 397 -36.01 -2.80 -27.17
N GLU A 398 -36.73 -2.65 -26.05
CA GLU A 398 -36.20 -2.14 -24.78
C GLU A 398 -35.11 -3.06 -24.16
N GLU A 399 -35.15 -4.35 -24.48
CA GLU A 399 -34.20 -5.35 -23.98
C GLU A 399 -32.79 -5.13 -24.54
N ALA A 400 -32.67 -4.68 -25.79
CA ALA A 400 -31.38 -4.38 -26.41
C ALA A 400 -30.66 -3.21 -25.73
N VAL A 401 -31.42 -2.23 -25.22
CA VAL A 401 -30.87 -1.07 -24.48
C VAL A 401 -30.35 -1.51 -23.11
N MET A 402 -31.14 -2.29 -22.36
CA MET A 402 -30.75 -2.75 -21.02
C MET A 402 -29.53 -3.68 -21.07
N ASN A 403 -29.45 -4.56 -22.06
CA ASN A 403 -28.29 -5.45 -22.21
C ASN A 403 -27.00 -4.66 -22.48
N ALA A 404 -27.04 -3.67 -23.37
CA ALA A 404 -25.88 -2.83 -23.66
C ALA A 404 -25.44 -1.98 -22.45
N GLU A 405 -26.38 -1.49 -21.64
CA GLU A 405 -26.06 -0.77 -20.39
C GLU A 405 -25.45 -1.69 -19.33
N ASN A 406 -25.95 -2.92 -19.18
CA ASN A 406 -25.41 -3.89 -18.25
C ASN A 406 -23.98 -4.31 -18.62
N ASP A 407 -23.70 -4.52 -19.91
CA ASP A 407 -22.36 -4.86 -20.37
C ASP A 407 -21.37 -3.71 -20.17
N LEU A 408 -21.81 -2.46 -20.38
CA LEU A 408 -21.01 -1.27 -20.07
C LEU A 408 -20.70 -1.18 -18.57
N ASN A 409 -21.70 -1.38 -17.70
CA ASN A 409 -21.51 -1.31 -16.25
C ASN A 409 -20.52 -2.37 -15.75
N LYS A 410 -20.58 -3.61 -16.27
CA LYS A 410 -19.61 -4.66 -15.93
C LYS A 410 -18.17 -4.27 -16.29
N LEU A 411 -17.97 -3.69 -17.48
CA LEU A 411 -16.64 -3.24 -17.93
C LEU A 411 -16.12 -2.07 -17.09
N VAL A 412 -17.00 -1.12 -16.74
CA VAL A 412 -16.66 0.01 -15.86
C VAL A 412 -16.25 -0.48 -14.46
N ASP A 413 -16.97 -1.45 -13.90
CA ASP A 413 -16.67 -2.04 -12.59
C ASP A 413 -15.36 -2.85 -12.59
N GLN A 414 -15.04 -3.52 -13.69
CA GLN A 414 -13.75 -4.20 -13.85
C GLN A 414 -12.59 -3.20 -13.92
N LEU A 415 -12.75 -2.12 -14.69
CA LEU A 415 -11.75 -1.05 -14.79
C LEU A 415 -11.56 -0.30 -13.47
N SER A 416 -12.63 -0.05 -12.72
CA SER A 416 -12.53 0.64 -11.42
C SER A 416 -11.73 -0.19 -10.41
N LYS A 417 -12.02 -1.50 -10.29
CA LYS A 417 -11.26 -2.45 -9.46
C LYS A 417 -9.80 -2.55 -9.88
N LEU A 418 -9.52 -2.60 -11.18
CA LEU A 418 -8.16 -2.62 -11.71
C LEU A 418 -7.39 -1.36 -11.34
N ARG A 419 -8.00 -0.18 -11.47
CA ARG A 419 -7.38 1.10 -11.10
C ARG A 419 -7.09 1.20 -9.61
N GLU A 420 -7.98 0.68 -8.77
CA GLU A 420 -7.75 0.59 -7.32
C GLU A 420 -6.54 -0.30 -7.00
N ASN A 421 -6.49 -1.50 -7.61
CA ASN A 421 -5.36 -2.42 -7.47
C ASN A 421 -4.03 -1.82 -7.95
N ILE A 422 -4.02 -1.08 -9.06
CA ILE A 422 -2.83 -0.37 -9.57
C ILE A 422 -2.37 0.66 -8.54
N ASN A 423 -3.29 1.47 -8.01
CA ASN A 423 -2.95 2.51 -7.04
C ASN A 423 -2.39 1.91 -5.74
N ASP A 424 -2.97 0.80 -5.27
CA ASP A 424 -2.51 0.11 -4.08
C ASP A 424 -1.15 -0.56 -4.27
N ALA A 425 -0.94 -1.24 -5.40
CA ALA A 425 0.36 -1.80 -5.77
C ALA A 425 1.44 -0.71 -5.86
N LYS A 426 1.11 0.43 -6.48
CA LYS A 426 2.01 1.59 -6.61
C LYS A 426 2.35 2.25 -5.28
N LYS A 427 1.36 2.40 -4.38
CA LYS A 427 1.59 2.91 -3.01
C LYS A 427 2.49 1.96 -2.23
N ARG A 428 2.23 0.65 -2.29
CA ARG A 428 3.07 -0.38 -1.64
C ARG A 428 4.49 -0.33 -2.16
N TYR A 429 4.67 -0.29 -3.48
CA TYR A 429 5.98 -0.18 -4.13
C TYR A 429 6.75 1.05 -3.62
N ARG A 430 6.15 2.24 -3.66
CA ARG A 430 6.79 3.47 -3.16
C ARG A 430 7.16 3.40 -1.69
N SER A 431 6.26 2.88 -0.85
CA SER A 431 6.52 2.75 0.58
C SER A 431 7.69 1.80 0.89
N LEU A 432 7.82 0.71 0.12
CA LEU A 432 8.91 -0.25 0.25
C LEU A 432 10.23 0.32 -0.28
N GLU A 433 10.19 1.09 -1.37
CA GLU A 433 11.37 1.73 -1.95
C GLU A 433 11.90 2.86 -1.04
N ASP A 434 11.02 3.65 -0.44
CA ASP A 434 11.37 4.65 0.58
C ASP A 434 11.96 3.99 1.84
N ALA A 435 11.38 2.88 2.31
CA ALA A 435 11.90 2.12 3.43
C ALA A 435 13.28 1.53 3.14
N LYS A 436 13.47 0.98 1.93
CA LYS A 436 14.75 0.48 1.45
C LYS A 436 15.82 1.58 1.44
N SER A 437 15.51 2.76 0.89
CA SER A 437 16.45 3.88 0.84
C SER A 437 16.88 4.35 2.24
N ARG A 438 15.95 4.38 3.20
CA ARG A 438 16.28 4.70 4.61
C ARG A 438 17.24 3.67 5.21
N LEU A 439 16.98 2.38 5.00
CA LEU A 439 17.83 1.30 5.50
C LEU A 439 19.20 1.29 4.82
N GLU A 440 19.28 1.58 3.51
CA GLU A 440 20.56 1.73 2.80
C GLU A 440 21.41 2.88 3.37
N MET A 441 20.77 3.99 3.76
CA MET A 441 21.45 5.10 4.43
C MET A 441 21.94 4.71 5.85
N GLU A 442 21.13 3.98 6.62
CA GLU A 442 21.54 3.46 7.94
C GLU A 442 22.69 2.47 7.84
N LEU A 443 22.66 1.60 6.83
CA LEU A 443 23.72 0.65 6.52
C LEU A 443 25.02 1.36 6.14
N ALA A 444 24.96 2.38 5.29
CA ALA A 444 26.14 3.18 4.94
C ALA A 444 26.74 3.88 6.16
N LYS A 445 25.90 4.37 7.09
CA LYS A 445 26.35 4.96 8.35
C LYS A 445 27.01 3.92 9.25
N ALA A 446 26.39 2.75 9.44
CA ALA A 446 26.94 1.68 10.25
C ALA A 446 28.28 1.17 9.71
N LYS A 447 28.41 0.98 8.38
CA LYS A 447 29.67 0.59 7.73
C LYS A 447 30.78 1.62 7.97
N LYS A 448 30.49 2.93 7.83
CA LYS A 448 31.46 3.98 8.15
C LYS A 448 31.87 4.01 9.63
N GLU A 449 30.93 3.76 10.54
CA GLU A 449 31.24 3.67 11.97
C GLU A 449 32.19 2.49 12.25
N VAL A 450 31.96 1.32 11.63
CA VAL A 450 32.84 0.16 11.75
C VAL A 450 34.22 0.42 11.16
N GLU A 451 34.31 1.03 9.97
CA GLU A 451 35.59 1.43 9.37
C GLU A 451 36.38 2.38 10.29
N SER A 452 35.70 3.37 10.88
CA SER A 452 36.33 4.28 11.85
C SER A 452 36.81 3.55 13.11
N MET A 453 36.04 2.59 13.62
CA MET A 453 36.43 1.79 14.79
C MET A 453 37.60 0.85 14.47
N ASN A 454 37.63 0.24 13.29
CA ASN A 454 38.75 -0.58 12.82
C ASN A 454 40.04 0.25 12.67
N ALA A 455 39.94 1.50 12.18
CA ALA A 455 41.08 2.41 12.14
C ALA A 455 41.61 2.75 13.54
N GLN A 456 40.71 2.96 14.52
CA GLN A 456 41.11 3.16 15.92
C GLN A 456 41.71 1.91 16.55
N TYR A 457 41.17 0.73 16.24
CA TYR A 457 41.69 -0.55 16.72
C TYR A 457 43.12 -0.77 16.23
N THR A 458 43.34 -0.64 14.92
CA THR A 458 44.68 -0.80 14.30
C THR A 458 45.68 0.25 14.78
N TYR A 459 45.23 1.48 15.07
CA TYR A 459 46.08 2.50 15.69
C TYR A 459 46.51 2.10 17.12
N ASN A 460 45.56 1.63 17.93
CA ASN A 460 45.85 1.18 19.30
C ASN A 460 46.71 -0.10 19.32
N GLU A 461 46.54 -0.99 18.35
CA GLU A 461 47.36 -2.19 18.18
C GLU A 461 48.84 -1.82 17.95
N LYS A 462 49.12 -0.92 16.99
CA LYS A 462 50.47 -0.41 16.76
C LYS A 462 51.06 0.32 17.97
N ARG A 463 50.20 1.03 18.73
CA ARG A 463 50.62 1.69 19.96
C ARG A 463 50.98 0.67 21.04
N LEU A 464 50.28 -0.47 21.09
CA LEU A 464 50.51 -1.55 22.03
C LEU A 464 51.91 -2.15 21.86
N ASP A 465 52.35 -2.39 20.63
CA ASP A 465 53.72 -2.87 20.35
C ASP A 465 54.78 -1.93 20.94
N SER A 466 54.59 -0.62 20.77
CA SER A 466 55.51 0.39 21.30
C SER A 466 55.48 0.50 22.83
N LEU A 467 54.31 0.29 23.44
CA LEU A 467 54.13 0.31 24.89
C LEU A 467 54.63 -0.99 25.54
N GLU A 468 54.48 -2.14 24.88
CA GLU A 468 55.04 -3.43 25.32
C GLU A 468 56.57 -3.37 25.34
N ALA A 469 57.17 -2.77 24.32
CA ALA A 469 58.62 -2.53 24.29
C ALA A 469 59.09 -1.58 25.41
N ALA A 470 58.25 -0.65 25.86
CA ALA A 470 58.57 0.28 26.95
C ALA A 470 58.28 -0.29 28.37
N ALA A 471 57.29 -1.17 28.48
CA ALA A 471 56.85 -1.80 29.73
C ALA A 471 57.80 -2.90 30.21
N ASN A 472 58.59 -3.48 29.29
CA ASN A 472 59.59 -4.48 29.60
C ASN A 472 60.99 -3.85 29.71
N PRO A 473 61.63 -3.92 30.88
CA PRO A 473 63.01 -3.44 31.03
C PRO A 473 63.95 -4.28 30.16
N LYS A 474 64.94 -3.63 29.55
CA LYS A 474 65.98 -4.33 28.78
C LYS A 474 66.92 -5.09 29.72
N ASP A 475 67.59 -6.12 29.20
CA ASP A 475 68.56 -6.90 29.99
C ASP A 475 69.68 -6.02 30.60
N ASP A 476 70.07 -4.94 29.90
CA ASP A 476 71.01 -3.92 30.39
C ASP A 476 70.47 -3.11 31.58
N GLU A 477 69.16 -2.83 31.61
CA GLU A 477 68.52 -2.10 32.71
C GLU A 477 68.27 -3.01 33.92
N ILE A 478 67.98 -4.29 33.67
CA ILE A 478 67.84 -5.32 34.72
C ILE A 478 69.19 -5.58 35.39
N SER A 479 70.26 -5.71 34.62
CA SER A 479 71.62 -5.84 35.15
C SER A 479 72.02 -4.59 35.92
N ARG A 480 71.75 -3.38 35.39
CA ARG A 480 71.99 -2.12 36.11
C ARG A 480 71.20 -2.00 37.41
N MET A 481 69.94 -2.47 37.45
CA MET A 481 69.15 -2.51 38.69
C MET A 481 69.74 -3.46 39.74
N LYS A 482 70.31 -4.60 39.32
CA LYS A 482 71.00 -5.53 40.22
C LYS A 482 72.31 -4.95 40.75
N GLU A 483 73.11 -4.31 39.88
CA GLU A 483 74.32 -3.59 40.28
C GLU A 483 74.02 -2.48 41.30
N LEU A 484 72.94 -1.72 41.08
CA LEU A 484 72.48 -0.68 42.01
C LEU A 484 72.04 -1.28 43.35
N ASP A 485 71.43 -2.48 43.36
CA ASP A 485 71.07 -3.18 44.59
C ASP A 485 72.29 -3.63 45.39
N ASP A 486 73.28 -4.20 44.72
CA ASP A 486 74.54 -4.61 45.35
C ASP A 486 75.30 -3.38 45.86
N LEU A 487 75.33 -2.28 45.10
CA LEU A 487 75.94 -1.02 45.52
C LEU A 487 75.23 -0.41 46.75
N ILE A 488 73.89 -0.36 46.75
CA ILE A 488 73.13 0.13 47.91
C ILE A 488 73.43 -0.72 49.15
N SER A 489 73.50 -2.05 49.01
CA SER A 489 73.77 -2.94 50.13
C SER A 489 75.18 -2.76 50.70
N THR A 490 76.19 -2.60 49.83
CA THR A 490 77.61 -2.44 50.22
C THR A 490 77.86 -1.09 50.90
N GLU A 491 77.30 -0.01 50.35
CA GLU A 491 77.39 1.35 50.88
C GLU A 491 76.69 1.48 52.25
N GLN A 492 75.53 0.83 52.45
CA GLN A 492 74.86 0.78 53.76
C GLN A 492 75.70 0.07 54.84
N VAL A 493 76.40 -1.01 54.47
CA VAL A 493 77.27 -1.75 55.38
C VAL A 493 78.52 -0.94 55.71
N ALA A 494 79.10 -0.23 54.74
CA ALA A 494 80.27 0.63 54.93
C ALA A 494 79.97 1.81 55.88
N LEU A 495 78.84 2.50 55.69
CA LEU A 495 78.41 3.59 56.55
C LEU A 495 78.24 3.17 58.02
N LYS A 496 77.58 2.02 58.25
CA LYS A 496 77.40 1.48 59.60
C LYS A 496 78.71 1.12 60.30
N LYS A 497 79.78 0.81 59.55
CA LYS A 497 81.11 0.54 60.11
C LYS A 497 81.86 1.84 60.41
N LEU A 498 81.83 2.81 59.50
CA LEU A 498 82.51 4.11 59.67
C LEU A 498 81.93 4.93 60.82
N GLU A 499 80.60 4.95 60.97
CA GLU A 499 79.92 5.65 62.07
C GLU A 499 80.30 5.09 63.45
N LYS A 500 80.55 3.78 63.56
CA LYS A 500 81.00 3.14 64.81
C LYS A 500 82.46 3.44 65.16
N SER A 501 83.31 3.69 64.17
CA SER A 501 84.74 3.96 64.39
C SER A 501 84.98 5.44 64.71
N SER A 502 84.23 6.35 64.07
CA SER A 502 84.36 7.80 64.27
C SER A 502 83.95 8.25 65.68
N SER A 503 83.02 7.56 66.35
CA SER A 503 82.50 7.98 67.65
C SER A 503 83.56 8.03 68.76
N LYS A 504 84.52 7.09 68.78
CA LYS A 504 85.54 7.00 69.85
C LYS A 504 86.56 8.13 69.81
N LEU A 505 86.99 8.53 68.62
CA LEU A 505 87.94 9.63 68.41
C LEU A 505 87.28 10.99 68.72
N LYS A 506 85.97 11.10 68.47
CA LYS A 506 85.19 12.32 68.70
C LYS A 506 85.08 12.66 70.19
N ASP A 507 84.92 11.63 71.02
CA ASP A 507 84.89 11.78 72.47
C ASP A 507 86.26 12.20 73.04
N GLN A 508 87.36 11.65 72.51
CA GLN A 508 88.73 11.98 72.94
C GLN A 508 89.17 13.41 72.55
N ALA A 509 88.79 13.87 71.35
CA ALA A 509 89.08 15.24 70.91
C ALA A 509 88.39 16.28 71.81
N SER A 510 87.20 15.97 72.33
CA SER A 510 86.44 16.87 73.21
C SER A 510 87.09 17.03 74.59
N GLU A 511 87.68 15.98 75.15
CA GLU A 511 88.32 16.00 76.47
C GLU A 511 89.65 16.78 76.49
N LEU A 512 90.50 16.61 75.46
CA LEU A 512 91.79 17.29 75.37
C LEU A 512 91.62 18.81 75.17
N GLN A 513 90.56 19.23 74.47
CA GLN A 513 90.26 20.63 74.22
C GLN A 513 90.00 21.39 75.53
N GLN A 514 89.24 20.79 76.45
CA GLN A 514 88.95 21.38 77.76
C GLN A 514 90.19 21.52 78.66
N LYS A 515 91.18 20.63 78.53
CA LYS A 515 92.41 20.65 79.36
C LYS A 515 93.36 21.77 78.96
N ILE A 516 93.49 22.06 77.66
CA ILE A 516 94.35 23.16 77.14
C ILE A 516 93.83 24.53 77.59
N GLU A 517 92.52 24.69 77.63
CA GLU A 517 91.86 25.96 77.93
C GLU A 517 92.04 26.38 79.39
N ASN A 518 92.35 25.46 80.30
CA ASN A 518 92.53 25.74 81.73
C ASN A 518 93.98 26.07 82.14
N ALA A 519 94.99 25.70 81.35
CA ALA A 519 96.41 25.84 81.72
C ALA A 519 97.00 27.26 81.54
N GLY A 520 96.36 28.15 80.77
CA GLY A 520 96.92 29.50 80.48
C GLY A 520 96.63 30.60 81.52
N GLY A 521 95.85 30.33 82.56
CA GLY A 521 95.40 31.35 83.53
C GLY A 521 94.49 32.45 82.94
N GLN A 522 94.00 33.34 83.81
CA GLN A 522 93.08 34.44 83.43
C GLN A 522 93.76 35.52 82.58
N VAL A 523 95.03 35.84 82.87
CA VAL A 523 95.77 36.95 82.22
C VAL A 523 96.11 36.63 80.76
N LEU A 524 96.46 35.39 80.43
CA LEU A 524 96.65 34.96 79.05
C LEU A 524 95.32 34.88 78.29
N LYS A 525 94.23 34.48 78.98
CA LYS A 525 92.87 34.49 78.40
C LYS A 525 92.42 35.91 78.07
N ASP A 526 92.61 36.86 78.96
CA ASP A 526 92.19 38.26 78.76
C ASP A 526 93.00 38.96 77.67
N GLN A 527 94.33 38.75 77.63
CA GLN A 527 95.17 39.34 76.59
C GLN A 527 95.02 38.62 75.24
N LYS A 528 94.87 37.27 75.21
CA LYS A 528 94.48 36.56 73.98
C LYS A 528 93.11 37.00 73.50
N ALA A 529 92.14 37.20 74.39
CA ALA A 529 90.82 37.69 74.00
C ALA A 529 90.89 39.10 73.41
N LYS A 530 91.81 39.97 73.86
CA LYS A 530 92.02 41.29 73.25
C LYS A 530 92.69 41.20 71.88
N VAL A 531 93.76 40.41 71.75
CA VAL A 531 94.43 40.21 70.46
C VAL A 531 93.53 39.46 69.47
N GLU A 532 92.84 38.40 69.87
CA GLU A 532 91.82 37.71 69.06
C GLU A 532 90.65 38.63 68.72
N LYS A 533 90.24 39.55 69.60
CA LYS A 533 89.21 40.54 69.24
C LYS A 533 89.71 41.47 68.13
N ILE A 534 90.89 42.07 68.27
CA ILE A 534 91.45 43.00 67.28
C ILE A 534 91.80 42.26 65.98
N GLN A 535 92.36 41.04 66.05
CA GLN A 535 92.62 40.18 64.89
C GLN A 535 91.32 39.77 64.22
N SER A 536 90.30 39.40 65.00
CA SER A 536 88.97 39.11 64.46
C SER A 536 88.34 40.34 63.84
N GLU A 537 88.59 41.54 64.37
CA GLU A 537 88.11 42.81 63.78
C GLU A 537 88.85 43.12 62.49
N LEU A 538 90.16 42.83 62.40
CA LEU A 538 90.97 42.95 61.20
C LEU A 538 90.57 41.94 60.12
N ASP A 539 90.38 40.69 60.51
CA ASP A 539 89.94 39.61 59.62
C ASP A 539 88.49 39.86 59.18
N LYS A 540 87.63 40.38 60.06
CA LYS A 540 86.26 40.81 59.70
C LYS A 540 86.32 41.94 58.68
N THR A 541 87.03 43.03 58.93
CA THR A 541 87.15 44.16 58.01
C THR A 541 87.80 43.77 56.67
N SER A 542 88.83 42.93 56.67
CA SER A 542 89.45 42.37 55.45
C SER A 542 88.50 41.42 54.70
N SER A 543 87.80 40.54 55.43
CA SER A 543 86.79 39.66 54.84
C SER A 543 85.61 40.45 54.29
N ASP A 544 85.24 41.56 54.94
CA ASP A 544 84.17 42.45 54.51
C ASP A 544 84.57 43.20 53.24
N ILE A 545 85.82 43.68 53.13
CA ILE A 545 86.35 44.26 51.89
C ILE A 545 86.33 43.23 50.75
N ASN A 546 86.83 42.01 50.97
CA ASN A 546 86.81 40.96 49.96
C ASN A 546 85.38 40.54 49.61
N ARG A 547 84.48 40.48 50.59
CA ARG A 547 83.06 40.20 50.41
C ARG A 547 82.39 41.30 49.59
N HIS A 548 82.70 42.57 49.82
CA HIS A 548 82.20 43.70 49.04
C HIS A 548 82.81 43.71 47.62
N LYS A 549 84.10 43.40 47.44
CA LYS A 549 84.73 43.26 46.11
C LYS A 549 84.13 42.10 45.30
N VAL A 550 83.94 40.93 45.91
CA VAL A 550 83.27 39.80 45.26
C VAL A 550 81.81 40.16 44.95
N LYS A 551 81.07 40.78 45.90
CA LYS A 551 79.70 41.27 45.67
C LYS A 551 79.61 42.18 44.45
N ILE A 552 80.52 43.16 44.31
CA ILE A 552 80.59 44.04 43.14
C ILE A 552 80.72 43.22 41.85
N THR A 553 81.72 42.34 41.76
CA THR A 553 81.92 41.52 40.54
C THR A 553 80.75 40.58 40.23
N THR A 554 80.07 40.06 41.26
CA THR A 554 78.88 39.22 41.08
C THR A 554 77.67 40.04 40.63
N CYS A 555 77.45 41.22 41.21
CA CYS A 555 76.37 42.13 40.83
C CYS A 555 76.57 42.68 39.41
N GLU A 556 77.81 42.97 39.01
CA GLU A 556 78.13 43.40 37.63
C GLU A 556 77.84 42.29 36.60
N LYS A 557 78.22 41.04 36.89
CA LYS A 557 77.90 39.89 36.02
C LYS A 557 76.39 39.64 35.94
N LEU A 558 75.69 39.77 37.07
CA LEU A 558 74.23 39.66 37.14
C LEU A 558 73.56 40.78 36.35
N MET A 559 74.02 42.03 36.46
CA MET A 559 73.52 43.16 35.67
C MET A 559 73.68 42.92 34.17
N LYS A 560 74.85 42.46 33.71
CA LYS A 560 75.06 42.15 32.28
C LYS A 560 74.12 41.05 31.77
N LYS A 561 73.86 40.02 32.59
CA LYS A 561 72.94 38.92 32.24
C LYS A 561 71.49 39.39 32.22
N LEU A 562 71.06 40.16 33.21
CA LEU A 562 69.71 40.72 33.30
C LEU A 562 69.45 41.74 32.19
N ALA A 563 70.44 42.59 31.84
CA ALA A 563 70.32 43.55 30.76
C ALA A 563 70.08 42.87 29.40
N LYS A 564 70.81 41.78 29.09
CA LYS A 564 70.55 40.96 27.90
C LYS A 564 69.16 40.33 27.92
N GLY A 565 68.73 39.82 29.08
CA GLY A 565 67.38 39.26 29.24
C GLY A 565 66.25 40.28 29.05
N VAL A 566 66.45 41.53 29.48
CA VAL A 566 65.52 42.64 29.25
C VAL A 566 65.45 42.99 27.76
N GLU A 567 66.58 43.00 27.06
CA GLU A 567 66.64 43.31 25.63
C GLU A 567 65.96 42.23 24.78
N GLU A 568 66.16 40.95 25.11
CA GLU A 568 65.45 39.82 24.50
C GLU A 568 63.94 39.88 24.76
N ALA A 569 63.53 40.16 26.00
CA ALA A 569 62.12 40.31 26.36
C ALA A 569 61.43 41.47 25.62
N LYS A 570 62.13 42.59 25.41
CA LYS A 570 61.62 43.73 24.63
C LYS A 570 61.42 43.39 23.16
N LYS A 571 62.38 42.70 22.52
CA LYS A 571 62.23 42.24 21.13
C LYS A 571 61.08 41.25 20.95
N GLU A 572 60.92 40.33 21.90
CA GLU A 572 59.82 39.37 21.88
C GLU A 572 58.46 40.07 22.07
N MET A 573 58.41 41.11 22.91
CA MET A 573 57.23 41.96 23.12
C MET A 573 56.83 42.75 21.88
N GLU A 574 57.79 43.32 21.12
CA GLU A 574 57.53 43.97 19.82
C GLU A 574 56.92 43.00 18.80
N ASN A 575 57.46 41.78 18.71
CA ASN A 575 56.92 40.75 17.82
C ASN A 575 55.48 40.36 18.19
N LEU A 576 55.18 40.23 19.49
CA LEU A 576 53.82 39.93 19.97
C LEU A 576 52.85 41.11 19.76
N LEU A 577 53.33 42.36 19.85
CA LEU A 577 52.54 43.55 19.52
C LEU A 577 52.17 43.59 18.02
N ALA A 578 53.11 43.28 17.13
CA ALA A 578 52.84 43.17 15.70
C ALA A 578 51.85 42.03 15.38
N GLN A 579 51.94 40.88 16.07
CA GLN A 579 50.96 39.80 15.95
C GLN A 579 49.57 40.23 16.44
N LYS A 580 49.50 40.99 17.55
CA LYS A 580 48.25 41.53 18.09
C LYS A 580 47.58 42.51 17.09
N GLU A 581 48.34 43.37 16.42
CA GLU A 581 47.80 44.26 15.39
C GLU A 581 47.24 43.50 14.19
N LYS A 582 47.96 42.49 13.69
CA LYS A 582 47.47 41.61 12.62
C LYS A 582 46.17 40.93 13.03
N LEU A 583 46.10 40.39 14.25
CA LEU A 583 44.89 39.74 14.74
C LEU A 583 43.71 40.73 14.87
N MET A 584 43.95 41.98 15.30
CA MET A 584 42.92 43.02 15.33
C MET A 584 42.41 43.40 13.93
N SER A 585 43.27 43.38 12.90
CA SER A 585 42.84 43.64 11.53
C SER A 585 41.90 42.54 11.00
N VAL A 586 42.25 41.28 11.24
CA VAL A 586 41.42 40.12 10.90
C VAL A 586 40.08 40.16 11.66
N PHE A 587 40.10 40.56 12.92
CA PHE A 587 38.90 40.74 13.73
C PHE A 587 37.93 41.76 13.11
N LYS A 588 38.43 42.93 12.69
CA LYS A 588 37.62 43.95 12.00
C LYS A 588 37.03 43.46 10.68
N GLU A 589 37.75 42.61 9.94
CA GLU A 589 37.23 42.02 8.70
C GLU A 589 36.11 41.01 8.97
N ILE A 590 36.25 40.21 10.03
CA ILE A 590 35.22 39.25 10.45
C ILE A 590 33.96 39.98 10.92
N GLU A 591 34.08 41.05 11.71
CA GLU A 591 32.93 41.87 12.12
C GLU A 591 32.18 42.45 10.92
N LYS A 592 32.89 42.99 9.92
CA LYS A 592 32.27 43.50 8.70
C LYS A 592 31.50 42.43 7.93
N LYS A 593 32.07 41.22 7.81
CA LYS A 593 31.42 40.09 7.13
C LYS A 593 30.21 39.59 7.92
N ALA A 594 30.29 39.52 9.24
CA ALA A 594 29.18 39.14 10.10
C ALA A 594 28.02 40.14 10.01
N PHE A 595 28.32 41.44 9.92
CA PHE A 595 27.31 42.49 9.75
C PHE A 595 26.54 42.35 8.43
N LEU A 596 27.23 42.08 7.32
CA LEU A 596 26.58 41.86 6.02
C LEU A 596 25.63 40.65 6.06
N VAL A 597 26.08 39.53 6.63
CA VAL A 597 25.24 38.33 6.77
C VAL A 597 24.03 38.57 7.67
N GLN A 598 24.17 39.42 8.68
CA GLN A 598 23.06 39.81 9.56
C GLN A 598 22.05 40.73 8.86
N GLU A 599 22.51 41.61 7.96
CA GLU A 599 21.65 42.43 7.13
C GLU A 599 20.86 41.59 6.12
N ASP A 600 21.51 40.63 5.47
CA ASP A 600 20.88 39.68 4.56
C ASP A 600 19.85 38.80 5.31
N TYR A 601 20.16 38.36 6.53
CA TYR A 601 19.21 37.65 7.38
C TYR A 601 17.93 38.47 7.62
N LYS A 602 18.06 39.76 7.96
CA LYS A 602 16.90 40.65 8.17
C LYS A 602 16.06 40.81 6.91
N LYS A 603 16.69 41.08 5.76
CA LYS A 603 15.99 41.18 4.47
C LYS A 603 15.25 39.90 4.11
N THR A 604 15.87 38.75 4.36
CA THR A 604 15.25 37.44 4.10
C THR A 604 14.06 37.20 5.03
N GLN A 605 14.17 37.61 6.30
CA GLN A 605 13.10 37.52 7.29
C GLN A 605 11.89 38.39 6.88
N GLU A 606 12.12 39.64 6.47
CA GLU A 606 11.06 40.54 5.98
C GLU A 606 10.35 39.97 4.73
N MET A 607 11.09 39.34 3.80
CA MET A 607 10.49 38.65 2.66
C MET A 607 9.66 37.42 3.05
N ILE A 608 10.07 36.69 4.08
CA ILE A 608 9.28 35.55 4.60
C ILE A 608 7.99 36.05 5.23
N ASP A 609 8.05 37.13 6.00
CA ASP A 609 6.89 37.65 6.72
C ASP A 609 5.87 38.25 5.74
N THR A 610 6.31 38.97 4.71
CA THR A 610 5.44 39.46 3.62
C THR A 610 4.77 38.32 2.84
N HIS A 611 5.51 37.26 2.46
CA HIS A 611 4.91 36.10 1.81
C HIS A 611 3.98 35.29 2.71
N LYS A 612 4.21 35.26 4.03
CA LYS A 612 3.27 34.65 4.98
C LYS A 612 1.95 35.42 5.04
N GLU A 613 2.01 36.76 5.06
CA GLU A 613 0.80 37.58 5.01
C GLU A 613 0.01 37.36 3.70
N GLU A 614 0.69 37.25 2.56
CA GLU A 614 0.06 36.92 1.28
C GLU A 614 -0.56 35.52 1.27
N LEU A 615 0.13 34.54 1.86
CA LEU A 615 -0.35 33.17 2.02
C LEU A 615 -1.60 33.12 2.90
N ASP A 616 -1.63 33.87 3.99
CA ASP A 616 -2.76 33.87 4.90
C ASP A 616 -3.97 34.61 4.31
N LYS A 617 -3.76 35.70 3.57
CA LYS A 617 -4.83 36.34 2.75
C LYS A 617 -5.41 35.39 1.72
N THR A 618 -4.56 34.67 0.97
CA THR A 618 -5.03 33.70 -0.03
C THR A 618 -5.73 32.50 0.60
N LYS A 619 -5.30 32.04 1.78
CA LYS A 619 -6.04 31.01 2.55
C LYS A 619 -7.41 31.51 3.02
N GLU A 620 -7.50 32.75 3.50
CA GLU A 620 -8.79 33.33 3.88
C GLU A 620 -9.74 33.40 2.69
N ASP A 621 -9.25 33.85 1.53
CA ASP A 621 -10.06 33.93 0.31
C ASP A 621 -10.43 32.53 -0.22
N TYR A 622 -9.51 31.56 -0.16
CA TYR A 622 -9.83 30.16 -0.46
C TYR A 622 -10.92 29.62 0.47
N ASN A 623 -10.84 29.89 1.77
CA ASN A 623 -11.84 29.45 2.74
C ASN A 623 -13.20 30.11 2.53
N LYS A 624 -13.24 31.41 2.17
CA LYS A 624 -14.48 32.09 1.77
C LYS A 624 -15.08 31.43 0.53
N THR A 625 -14.26 31.19 -0.49
CA THR A 625 -14.70 30.55 -1.74
C THR A 625 -15.20 29.13 -1.49
N LYS A 626 -14.51 28.37 -0.62
CA LYS A 626 -14.92 27.02 -0.21
C LYS A 626 -16.27 27.03 0.50
N LYS A 627 -16.50 27.97 1.44
CA LYS A 627 -17.80 28.12 2.10
C LYS A 627 -18.92 28.40 1.09
N VAL A 628 -18.67 29.29 0.12
CA VAL A 628 -19.64 29.57 -0.95
C VAL A 628 -19.92 28.32 -1.80
N VAL A 629 -18.90 27.52 -2.12
CA VAL A 629 -19.07 26.26 -2.87
C VAL A 629 -19.86 25.22 -2.05
N ASP A 630 -19.58 25.11 -0.75
CA ASP A 630 -20.28 24.18 0.14
C ASP A 630 -21.75 24.61 0.34
N GLU A 631 -22.03 25.91 0.46
CA GLU A 631 -23.38 26.47 0.48
C GLU A 631 -24.12 26.21 -0.84
N LEU A 632 -23.47 26.44 -1.99
CA LEU A 632 -24.05 26.14 -3.30
C LEU A 632 -24.37 24.66 -3.46
N ARG A 633 -23.48 23.75 -3.02
CA ARG A 633 -23.75 22.30 -3.00
C ARG A 633 -24.93 21.94 -2.11
N ALA A 634 -25.06 22.55 -0.93
CA ALA A 634 -26.23 22.33 -0.08
C ALA A 634 -27.52 22.78 -0.78
N THR A 635 -27.51 23.94 -1.44
CA THR A 635 -28.68 24.42 -2.21
C THR A 635 -28.99 23.55 -3.42
N GLU A 636 -27.96 22.98 -4.08
CA GLU A 636 -28.12 22.04 -5.19
C GLU A 636 -28.83 20.77 -4.73
N VAL A 637 -28.35 20.16 -3.63
CA VAL A 637 -28.96 18.96 -3.03
C VAL A 637 -30.39 19.23 -2.58
N ASP A 638 -30.66 20.37 -1.94
CA ASP A 638 -32.01 20.76 -1.52
C ASP A 638 -32.95 20.97 -2.74
N ALA A 639 -32.44 21.55 -3.82
CA ALA A 639 -33.19 21.72 -5.07
C ALA A 639 -33.47 20.37 -5.73
N GLU A 640 -32.51 19.45 -5.70
CA GLU A 640 -32.66 18.09 -6.24
C GLU A 640 -33.67 17.27 -5.45
N TYR A 641 -33.65 17.37 -4.11
CA TYR A 641 -34.64 16.75 -3.24
C TYR A 641 -36.06 17.29 -3.51
N LYS A 642 -36.21 18.62 -3.60
CA LYS A 642 -37.48 19.26 -3.97
C LYS A 642 -37.96 18.86 -5.37
N LEU A 643 -37.05 18.73 -6.34
CA LEU A 643 -37.36 18.24 -7.68
C LEU A 643 -37.84 16.79 -7.64
N GLN A 644 -37.24 15.95 -6.80
CA GLN A 644 -37.62 14.55 -6.67
C GLN A 644 -39.00 14.40 -6.02
N ASP A 645 -39.29 15.17 -4.97
CA ASP A 645 -40.59 15.15 -4.30
C ASP A 645 -41.70 15.74 -5.19
N THR A 646 -41.44 16.83 -5.92
CA THR A 646 -42.40 17.34 -6.91
C THR A 646 -42.66 16.35 -8.05
N LYS A 647 -41.65 15.59 -8.49
CA LYS A 647 -41.83 14.49 -9.46
C LYS A 647 -42.68 13.34 -8.89
N LYS A 648 -42.52 12.99 -7.61
CA LYS A 648 -43.37 11.98 -6.95
C LYS A 648 -44.82 12.46 -6.89
N LEU A 649 -45.04 13.68 -6.43
CA LEU A 649 -46.38 14.29 -6.39
C LEU A 649 -47.01 14.37 -7.79
N ALA A 650 -46.25 14.75 -8.81
CA ALA A 650 -46.73 14.77 -10.19
C ALA A 650 -47.17 13.37 -10.67
N LYS A 651 -46.42 12.31 -10.35
CA LYS A 651 -46.80 10.92 -10.65
C LYS A 651 -48.06 10.50 -9.91
N GLU A 652 -48.20 10.86 -8.63
CA GLU A 652 -49.43 10.58 -7.86
C GLU A 652 -50.65 11.28 -8.46
N TRP A 653 -50.51 12.54 -8.86
CA TRP A 653 -51.57 13.29 -9.54
C TRP A 653 -51.89 12.71 -10.91
N GLU A 654 -50.89 12.26 -11.69
CA GLU A 654 -51.13 11.51 -12.94
C GLU A 654 -51.90 10.23 -12.70
N MET A 655 -51.58 9.46 -11.65
CA MET A 655 -52.33 8.26 -11.29
C MET A 655 -53.77 8.58 -10.88
N LYS A 656 -53.98 9.64 -10.07
CA LYS A 656 -55.32 10.12 -9.70
C LYS A 656 -56.12 10.56 -10.93
N VAL A 657 -55.51 11.32 -11.85
CA VAL A 657 -56.14 11.73 -13.11
C VAL A 657 -56.48 10.52 -13.98
N LYS A 658 -55.60 9.51 -14.08
CA LYS A 658 -55.90 8.26 -14.78
C LYS A 658 -57.06 7.52 -14.13
N ALA A 659 -57.09 7.43 -12.80
CA ALA A 659 -58.18 6.80 -12.05
C ALA A 659 -59.52 7.55 -12.25
N TYR A 660 -59.51 8.88 -12.19
CA TYR A 660 -60.70 9.68 -12.45
C TYR A 660 -61.15 9.61 -13.91
N LYS A 661 -60.23 9.64 -14.88
CA LYS A 661 -60.56 9.44 -16.30
C LYS A 661 -61.17 8.05 -16.54
N LYS A 662 -60.62 7.01 -15.91
CA LYS A 662 -61.19 5.67 -15.95
C LYS A 662 -62.60 5.66 -15.36
N ARG A 663 -62.79 6.27 -14.19
CA ARG A 663 -64.12 6.38 -13.55
C ARG A 663 -65.12 7.18 -14.40
N LEU A 664 -64.68 8.22 -15.09
CA LEU A 664 -65.51 9.03 -15.99
C LEU A 664 -65.87 8.22 -17.25
N ALA A 665 -64.92 7.45 -17.80
CA ALA A 665 -65.18 6.52 -18.89
C ALA A 665 -66.11 5.37 -18.46
N ASP A 666 -65.97 4.85 -17.23
CA ASP A 666 -66.85 3.84 -16.65
C ASP A 666 -68.28 4.40 -16.48
N ILE A 667 -68.43 5.64 -16.03
CA ILE A 667 -69.73 6.33 -15.93
C ILE A 667 -70.32 6.56 -17.33
N GLN A 668 -69.52 7.03 -18.30
CA GLN A 668 -69.99 7.26 -19.67
C GLN A 668 -70.38 5.96 -20.37
N THR A 669 -69.62 4.88 -20.16
CA THR A 669 -69.96 3.55 -20.68
C THR A 669 -71.18 2.98 -19.98
N ASN A 670 -71.37 3.21 -18.68
CA ASN A 670 -72.60 2.82 -17.99
C ASN A 670 -73.79 3.64 -18.46
N LEU A 671 -73.65 4.94 -18.67
CA LEU A 671 -74.71 5.79 -19.21
C LEU A 671 -75.06 5.39 -20.64
N ALA A 672 -74.06 5.07 -21.47
CA ALA A 672 -74.26 4.52 -22.81
C ALA A 672 -74.91 3.13 -22.76
N LYS A 673 -74.52 2.26 -21.83
CA LYS A 673 -75.17 0.94 -21.61
C LYS A 673 -76.61 1.09 -21.16
N HIS A 674 -76.93 2.03 -20.27
CA HIS A 674 -78.29 2.32 -19.84
C HIS A 674 -79.13 2.88 -21.01
N MET A 675 -78.56 3.76 -21.83
CA MET A 675 -79.22 4.25 -23.05
C MET A 675 -79.40 3.15 -24.11
N ASP A 676 -78.43 2.23 -24.24
CA ASP A 676 -78.49 1.08 -25.14
C ASP A 676 -79.44 -0.02 -24.62
N GLN A 677 -79.57 -0.19 -23.30
CA GLN A 677 -80.60 -1.03 -22.67
C GLN A 677 -81.99 -0.45 -22.84
N LEU A 678 -82.17 0.86 -22.65
CA LEU A 678 -83.42 1.57 -22.97
C LEU A 678 -83.83 1.40 -24.44
N GLN A 679 -82.86 1.36 -25.37
CA GLN A 679 -83.11 1.05 -26.78
C GLN A 679 -83.40 -0.43 -27.06
N LYS A 680 -82.72 -1.35 -26.37
CA LYS A 680 -82.90 -2.81 -26.52
C LYS A 680 -84.19 -3.34 -25.90
N ASP A 681 -84.66 -2.72 -24.83
CA ASP A 681 -85.92 -3.07 -24.16
C ASP A 681 -87.15 -2.64 -24.97
N ALA A 682 -86.95 -2.09 -26.18
CA ALA A 682 -87.98 -1.74 -27.15
C ALA A 682 -89.14 -0.93 -26.52
N ILE A 683 -88.80 0.00 -25.62
CA ILE A 683 -89.78 0.91 -25.05
C ILE A 683 -90.18 1.89 -26.16
N ASP A 684 -91.46 1.87 -26.51
CA ASP A 684 -92.04 2.76 -27.53
C ASP A 684 -91.60 4.21 -27.25
N PRO A 685 -90.86 4.86 -28.17
CA PRO A 685 -90.39 6.24 -27.96
C PRO A 685 -91.55 7.24 -27.87
N GLU A 686 -92.75 6.86 -28.31
CA GLU A 686 -93.99 7.63 -28.14
C GLU A 686 -94.56 7.52 -26.72
N LYS A 687 -94.56 6.33 -26.09
CA LYS A 687 -95.00 6.17 -24.68
C LYS A 687 -94.03 6.82 -23.69
N LEU A 688 -92.74 6.81 -23.99
CA LEU A 688 -91.72 7.49 -23.19
C LEU A 688 -91.87 9.02 -23.30
N LYS A 689 -92.23 9.54 -24.48
CA LYS A 689 -92.53 10.97 -24.67
C LYS A 689 -93.87 11.39 -24.07
N GLU A 690 -94.89 10.54 -24.07
CA GLU A 690 -96.15 10.79 -23.34
C GLU A 690 -95.94 10.86 -21.82
N THR A 691 -95.09 9.99 -21.26
CA THR A 691 -94.75 10.01 -19.81
C THR A 691 -93.78 11.13 -19.42
N LEU A 692 -92.98 11.64 -20.36
CA LEU A 692 -92.10 12.80 -20.19
C LEU A 692 -92.76 14.13 -20.63
N SER A 693 -94.07 14.16 -20.87
CA SER A 693 -94.80 15.40 -21.13
C SER A 693 -94.89 16.25 -19.86
N ASP A 694 -94.73 17.58 -20.00
CA ASP A 694 -94.63 18.53 -18.87
C ASP A 694 -95.85 18.49 -17.91
N GLU A 695 -97.00 18.01 -18.38
CA GLU A 695 -98.22 17.85 -17.57
C GLU A 695 -98.13 16.67 -16.59
N HIS A 696 -97.52 15.54 -16.96
CA HIS A 696 -97.32 14.39 -16.06
C HIS A 696 -96.10 14.53 -15.13
N LEU A 697 -95.08 15.29 -15.55
CA LEU A 697 -93.91 15.59 -14.74
C LEU A 697 -94.23 16.54 -13.57
N ASN A 698 -95.21 17.43 -13.71
CA ASN A 698 -95.63 18.32 -12.63
C ASN A 698 -96.52 17.65 -11.57
N GLU A 699 -97.35 16.66 -11.92
CA GLU A 699 -98.10 15.88 -10.92
C GLU A 699 -97.24 14.85 -10.17
N MET A 700 -96.17 14.32 -10.79
CA MET A 700 -95.23 13.37 -10.17
C MET A 700 -93.99 14.03 -9.53
N CYS A 701 -94.05 15.32 -9.19
CA CYS A 701 -92.88 16.11 -8.76
C CYS A 701 -92.50 15.96 -7.28
N ASP A 702 -92.59 14.74 -6.73
CA ASP A 702 -91.93 14.39 -5.47
C ASP A 702 -90.93 13.27 -5.78
N LEU A 703 -89.65 13.62 -5.94
CA LEU A 703 -88.55 12.65 -6.10
C LEU A 703 -88.60 11.57 -5.01
N LYS A 704 -89.11 11.94 -3.81
CA LYS A 704 -89.36 11.02 -2.71
C LYS A 704 -90.47 10.00 -2.99
N LYS A 705 -91.60 10.40 -3.58
CA LYS A 705 -92.68 9.47 -3.94
C LYS A 705 -92.28 8.58 -5.11
N ALA A 706 -91.52 9.11 -6.07
CA ALA A 706 -90.93 8.30 -7.14
C ALA A 706 -89.90 7.29 -6.58
N MET A 707 -89.04 7.71 -5.65
CA MET A 707 -88.12 6.79 -4.96
C MET A 707 -88.84 5.80 -4.03
N GLU A 708 -89.95 6.17 -3.40
CA GLU A 708 -90.78 5.25 -2.60
C GLU A 708 -91.53 4.25 -3.48
N MET A 709 -92.02 4.67 -4.65
CA MET A 709 -92.69 3.80 -5.61
C MET A 709 -91.70 2.89 -6.33
N VAL A 710 -90.48 3.40 -6.63
CA VAL A 710 -89.34 2.59 -7.03
C VAL A 710 -88.94 1.65 -5.89
N ALA A 711 -88.92 2.06 -4.63
CA ALA A 711 -88.62 1.18 -3.51
C ALA A 711 -89.70 0.10 -3.29
N LEU A 712 -90.97 0.41 -3.55
CA LEU A 712 -92.10 -0.54 -3.49
C LEU A 712 -92.03 -1.54 -4.65
N LEU A 713 -91.72 -1.07 -5.87
CA LEU A 713 -91.50 -1.92 -7.03
C LEU A 713 -90.20 -2.74 -6.90
N GLU A 714 -89.13 -2.16 -6.35
CA GLU A 714 -87.88 -2.85 -6.01
C GLU A 714 -88.11 -3.86 -4.90
N ALA A 715 -88.96 -3.59 -3.90
CA ALA A 715 -89.36 -4.56 -2.88
C ALA A 715 -90.18 -5.70 -3.49
N GLN A 716 -91.10 -5.39 -4.41
CA GLN A 716 -91.83 -6.40 -5.18
C GLN A 716 -90.90 -7.20 -6.12
N ILE A 717 -89.87 -6.61 -6.72
CA ILE A 717 -88.82 -7.28 -7.52
C ILE A 717 -87.81 -8.03 -6.61
N LYS A 718 -87.66 -7.62 -5.35
CA LYS A 718 -86.84 -8.35 -4.37
C LYS A 718 -87.53 -9.63 -3.93
N ASP A 719 -88.83 -9.55 -3.64
CA ASP A 719 -89.66 -10.71 -3.28
C ASP A 719 -89.95 -11.60 -4.51
N SER A 720 -90.18 -10.99 -5.67
CA SER A 720 -90.18 -11.69 -6.96
C SER A 720 -88.85 -11.51 -7.64
N SER A 721 -87.86 -12.30 -7.22
CA SER A 721 -86.58 -12.46 -7.91
C SER A 721 -86.62 -13.69 -8.81
N PRO A 722 -87.28 -13.66 -9.99
CA PRO A 722 -87.13 -14.73 -10.96
C PRO A 722 -85.68 -14.69 -11.43
N ASN A 723 -84.92 -15.70 -11.02
CA ASN A 723 -83.54 -15.84 -11.43
C ASN A 723 -83.51 -16.22 -12.92
N LEU A 724 -83.46 -15.22 -13.81
CA LEU A 724 -83.38 -15.45 -15.26
C LEU A 724 -82.03 -16.07 -15.65
N ASP A 725 -80.98 -15.82 -14.86
CA ASP A 725 -79.71 -16.54 -14.96
C ASP A 725 -79.88 -18.02 -14.61
N SER A 726 -80.84 -18.42 -13.78
CA SER A 726 -81.07 -19.85 -13.51
C SER A 726 -81.46 -20.63 -14.75
N ILE A 727 -82.12 -20.01 -15.74
CA ILE A 727 -82.49 -20.66 -17.00
C ILE A 727 -81.26 -20.75 -17.92
N ALA A 728 -80.45 -19.69 -18.01
CA ALA A 728 -79.22 -19.67 -18.80
C ALA A 728 -78.14 -20.58 -18.17
N GLU A 729 -77.97 -20.54 -16.85
CA GLU A 729 -77.15 -21.45 -16.06
C GLU A 729 -77.65 -22.88 -16.16
N TYR A 730 -78.96 -23.12 -16.09
CA TYR A 730 -79.50 -24.47 -16.27
C TYR A 730 -79.24 -24.97 -17.69
N ARG A 731 -79.42 -24.17 -18.73
CA ARG A 731 -79.08 -24.57 -20.12
C ARG A 731 -77.58 -24.85 -20.28
N THR A 732 -76.73 -24.00 -19.70
CA THR A 732 -75.27 -24.15 -19.77
C THR A 732 -74.82 -25.36 -18.96
N LYS A 733 -75.32 -25.53 -17.73
CA LYS A 733 -75.03 -26.68 -16.85
C LYS A 733 -75.64 -27.97 -17.38
N ALA A 734 -76.81 -27.95 -18.02
CA ALA A 734 -77.41 -29.14 -18.63
C ALA A 734 -76.64 -29.57 -19.88
N ARG A 735 -76.19 -28.61 -20.72
CA ARG A 735 -75.30 -28.92 -21.85
C ARG A 735 -73.97 -29.47 -21.36
N LEU A 736 -73.34 -28.79 -20.39
CA LEU A 736 -72.06 -29.20 -19.83
C LEU A 736 -72.19 -30.52 -19.06
N TYR A 737 -73.30 -30.75 -18.37
CA TYR A 737 -73.61 -32.04 -17.75
C TYR A 737 -73.76 -33.14 -18.81
N GLY A 738 -74.46 -32.88 -19.92
CA GLY A 738 -74.54 -33.82 -21.05
C GLY A 738 -73.16 -34.17 -21.60
N GLU A 739 -72.35 -33.16 -21.94
CA GLU A 739 -70.97 -33.33 -22.40
C GLU A 739 -70.12 -34.13 -21.38
N ARG A 740 -70.25 -33.83 -20.09
CA ARG A 740 -69.51 -34.53 -19.02
C ARG A 740 -70.00 -35.95 -18.80
N VAL A 741 -71.29 -36.21 -18.93
CA VAL A 741 -71.85 -37.57 -18.85
C VAL A 741 -71.37 -38.39 -20.04
N ASP A 742 -71.31 -37.81 -21.23
CA ASP A 742 -70.79 -38.49 -22.42
C ASP A 742 -69.29 -38.77 -22.29
N GLU A 743 -68.49 -37.81 -21.81
CA GLU A 743 -67.07 -38.02 -21.48
C GLU A 743 -66.88 -39.11 -20.41
N LEU A 744 -67.69 -39.08 -19.35
CA LEU A 744 -67.64 -40.07 -18.27
C LEU A 744 -68.00 -41.47 -18.79
N ASN A 745 -69.04 -41.56 -19.63
CA ASN A 745 -69.46 -42.83 -20.24
C ASN A 745 -68.38 -43.37 -21.17
N ALA A 746 -67.77 -42.54 -22.01
CA ALA A 746 -66.66 -42.92 -22.87
C ALA A 746 -65.46 -43.43 -22.06
N THR A 747 -65.04 -42.68 -21.04
CA THR A 747 -63.93 -43.06 -20.15
C THR A 747 -64.24 -44.35 -19.36
N THR A 748 -65.49 -44.51 -18.93
CA THR A 748 -65.93 -45.71 -18.20
C THR A 748 -65.92 -46.93 -19.12
N GLN A 749 -66.34 -46.78 -20.39
CA GLN A 749 -66.24 -47.83 -21.39
C GLN A 749 -64.79 -48.21 -21.68
N GLU A 750 -63.89 -47.23 -21.88
CA GLU A 750 -62.47 -47.51 -22.07
C GLU A 750 -61.86 -48.25 -20.87
N ARG A 751 -62.19 -47.81 -19.65
CA ARG A 751 -61.78 -48.50 -18.41
C ARG A 751 -62.28 -49.93 -18.39
N ASP A 752 -63.55 -50.15 -18.71
CA ASP A 752 -64.16 -51.47 -18.66
C ASP A 752 -63.58 -52.39 -19.73
N ASP A 753 -63.25 -51.88 -20.89
CA ASP A 753 -62.61 -52.65 -21.96
C ASP A 753 -61.15 -52.98 -21.64
N LEU A 754 -60.39 -52.05 -21.07
CA LEU A 754 -59.05 -52.32 -20.53
C LEU A 754 -59.09 -53.33 -19.38
N LYS A 755 -60.09 -53.25 -18.50
CA LYS A 755 -60.29 -54.21 -17.41
C LYS A 755 -60.61 -55.60 -17.95
N LYS A 756 -61.47 -55.72 -18.96
CA LYS A 756 -61.74 -57.00 -19.65
C LYS A 756 -60.47 -57.57 -20.30
N LEU A 757 -59.66 -56.73 -20.94
CA LEU A 757 -58.37 -57.14 -21.50
C LEU A 757 -57.43 -57.66 -20.41
N TYR A 758 -57.30 -56.92 -19.31
CA TYR A 758 -56.48 -57.32 -18.15
C TYR A 758 -56.95 -58.64 -17.54
N ASP A 759 -58.26 -58.80 -17.30
CA ASP A 759 -58.82 -60.03 -16.75
C ASP A 759 -58.64 -61.20 -17.72
N GLY A 760 -58.73 -60.95 -19.03
CA GLY A 760 -58.42 -61.93 -20.07
C GLY A 760 -56.96 -62.37 -20.05
N LEU A 761 -56.01 -61.43 -19.95
CA LEU A 761 -54.59 -61.73 -19.85
C LEU A 761 -54.25 -62.45 -18.53
N ARG A 762 -54.86 -62.06 -17.41
CA ARG A 762 -54.69 -62.71 -16.10
C ARG A 762 -55.17 -64.15 -16.14
N LYS A 763 -56.34 -64.42 -16.74
CA LYS A 763 -56.85 -65.77 -16.95
C LYS A 763 -55.92 -66.59 -17.83
N ARG A 764 -55.50 -66.05 -18.98
CA ARG A 764 -54.55 -66.73 -19.88
C ARG A 764 -53.24 -67.08 -19.17
N ARG A 765 -52.69 -66.16 -18.37
CA ARG A 765 -51.48 -66.41 -17.57
C ARG A 765 -51.70 -67.55 -16.56
N LEU A 766 -52.84 -67.57 -15.88
CA LEU A 766 -53.19 -68.61 -14.92
C LEU A 766 -53.36 -69.97 -15.61
N ASP A 767 -54.06 -70.00 -16.74
CA ASP A 767 -54.32 -71.23 -17.51
C ASP A 767 -53.02 -71.83 -18.05
N GLU A 768 -52.14 -71.00 -18.65
CA GLU A 768 -50.82 -71.44 -19.15
C GLU A 768 -49.92 -71.92 -18.01
N PHE A 769 -49.93 -71.24 -16.86
CA PHE A 769 -49.17 -71.66 -15.68
C PHE A 769 -49.69 -72.98 -15.11
N MET A 770 -50.99 -73.13 -14.89
CA MET A 770 -51.58 -74.34 -14.32
C MET A 770 -51.43 -75.54 -15.27
N ALA A 771 -51.56 -75.34 -16.58
CA ALA A 771 -51.29 -76.37 -17.57
C ALA A 771 -49.84 -76.86 -17.50
N GLY A 772 -48.88 -75.94 -17.43
CA GLY A 772 -47.47 -76.28 -17.27
C GLY A 772 -47.14 -76.92 -15.93
N PHE A 773 -47.66 -76.36 -14.84
CA PHE A 773 -47.47 -76.85 -13.48
C PHE A 773 -47.96 -78.29 -13.30
N ASN A 774 -49.18 -78.58 -13.79
CA ASN A 774 -49.75 -79.93 -13.73
C ASN A 774 -48.94 -80.92 -14.56
N LEU A 775 -48.47 -80.51 -15.76
CA LEU A 775 -47.64 -81.37 -16.60
C LEU A 775 -46.28 -81.67 -15.96
N ILE A 776 -45.63 -80.65 -15.36
CA ILE A 776 -44.36 -80.83 -14.64
C ILE A 776 -44.57 -81.71 -13.41
N SER A 777 -45.63 -81.50 -12.63
CA SER A 777 -45.92 -82.30 -11.42
C SER A 777 -46.17 -83.77 -11.75
N LEU A 778 -46.93 -84.05 -12.82
CA LEU A 778 -47.16 -85.42 -13.28
C LEU A 778 -45.86 -86.09 -13.75
N LYS A 779 -45.04 -85.37 -14.52
CA LYS A 779 -43.76 -85.90 -15.01
C LYS A 779 -42.75 -86.08 -13.89
N LEU A 780 -42.73 -85.20 -12.90
CA LEU A 780 -41.90 -85.33 -11.71
C LEU A 780 -42.20 -86.62 -10.95
N LYS A 781 -43.49 -86.92 -10.76
CA LYS A 781 -43.92 -88.16 -10.12
C LYS A 781 -43.46 -89.39 -10.90
N GLU A 782 -43.65 -89.40 -12.22
CA GLU A 782 -43.16 -90.47 -13.09
C GLU A 782 -41.63 -90.63 -13.03
N MET A 783 -40.87 -89.53 -13.13
CA MET A 783 -39.41 -89.54 -13.15
C MET A 783 -38.83 -89.98 -11.81
N TYR A 784 -39.39 -89.48 -10.71
CA TYR A 784 -38.94 -89.85 -9.38
C TYR A 784 -39.17 -91.34 -9.12
N GLN A 785 -40.37 -91.85 -9.41
CA GLN A 785 -40.68 -93.28 -9.29
C GLN A 785 -39.76 -94.16 -10.14
N MET A 786 -39.44 -93.73 -11.37
CA MET A 786 -38.54 -94.44 -12.27
C MET A 786 -37.12 -94.50 -11.71
N ILE A 787 -36.60 -93.39 -11.19
CA ILE A 787 -35.22 -93.30 -10.68
C ILE A 787 -35.06 -94.06 -9.37
N THR A 788 -35.99 -93.93 -8.43
CA THR A 788 -35.85 -94.54 -7.09
C THR A 788 -36.43 -95.94 -6.99
N LEU A 789 -37.04 -96.46 -8.07
CA LEU A 789 -37.72 -97.76 -8.14
C LEU A 789 -38.71 -97.94 -6.96
N GLY A 790 -39.41 -96.85 -6.60
CA GLY A 790 -40.34 -96.74 -5.47
C GLY A 790 -40.20 -95.44 -4.68
N GLY A 791 -41.29 -94.99 -4.05
CA GLY A 791 -41.41 -93.63 -3.46
C GLY A 791 -42.22 -92.69 -4.37
N ASP A 792 -42.53 -91.49 -3.89
CA ASP A 792 -43.32 -90.49 -4.63
C ASP A 792 -42.73 -89.09 -4.44
N ALA A 793 -42.96 -88.19 -5.40
CA ALA A 793 -42.58 -86.79 -5.32
C ALA A 793 -43.70 -85.93 -5.92
N GLU A 794 -44.04 -84.83 -5.27
CA GLU A 794 -45.17 -83.98 -5.65
C GLU A 794 -44.89 -82.50 -5.38
N LEU A 795 -45.36 -81.64 -6.28
CA LEU A 795 -45.33 -80.19 -6.13
C LEU A 795 -46.72 -79.69 -5.76
N GLU A 796 -46.82 -78.99 -4.63
CA GLU A 796 -48.07 -78.44 -4.11
C GLU A 796 -48.02 -76.91 -4.12
N LEU A 797 -49.12 -76.27 -4.51
CA LEU A 797 -49.28 -74.82 -4.41
C LEU A 797 -49.64 -74.45 -2.98
N VAL A 798 -48.99 -73.42 -2.42
CA VAL A 798 -49.32 -72.93 -1.07
C VAL A 798 -50.71 -72.30 -1.05
N ASP A 799 -51.01 -71.49 -2.07
CA ASP A 799 -52.34 -70.92 -2.32
C ASP A 799 -52.90 -71.48 -3.64
N SER A 800 -54.08 -72.10 -3.55
CA SER A 800 -54.79 -72.67 -4.71
C SER A 800 -55.60 -71.64 -5.51
N LEU A 801 -55.87 -70.46 -4.94
CA LEU A 801 -56.64 -69.39 -5.59
C LEU A 801 -55.74 -68.47 -6.42
N ASP A 802 -54.54 -68.15 -5.93
CA ASP A 802 -53.53 -67.39 -6.68
C ASP A 802 -52.15 -68.04 -6.59
N PRO A 803 -51.72 -68.84 -7.59
CA PRO A 803 -50.46 -69.56 -7.53
C PRO A 803 -49.21 -68.67 -7.57
N PHE A 804 -49.36 -67.37 -7.82
CA PHE A 804 -48.25 -66.43 -7.96
C PHE A 804 -47.91 -65.68 -6.66
N SER A 805 -48.70 -65.82 -5.60
CA SER A 805 -48.55 -65.06 -4.35
C SER A 805 -47.49 -65.66 -3.42
N GLU A 806 -47.64 -66.94 -3.07
CA GLU A 806 -46.89 -67.60 -1.98
C GLU A 806 -45.97 -68.74 -2.44
N GLY A 807 -46.01 -69.09 -3.74
CA GLY A 807 -45.10 -70.04 -4.37
C GLY A 807 -45.50 -71.52 -4.27
N VAL A 808 -44.51 -72.41 -4.45
CA VAL A 808 -44.67 -73.86 -4.57
C VAL A 808 -43.84 -74.58 -3.50
N VAL A 809 -44.42 -75.59 -2.85
CA VAL A 809 -43.74 -76.48 -1.92
C VAL A 809 -43.40 -77.81 -2.59
N PHE A 810 -42.15 -78.24 -2.47
CA PHE A 810 -41.70 -79.53 -3.00
C PHE A 810 -41.63 -80.59 -1.90
N SER A 811 -42.54 -81.55 -1.98
CA SER A 811 -42.71 -82.63 -1.02
C SER A 811 -42.30 -83.97 -1.64
N VAL A 812 -41.52 -84.76 -0.91
CA VAL A 812 -40.98 -86.03 -1.41
C VAL A 812 -41.14 -87.12 -0.36
N ARG A 813 -41.47 -88.32 -0.82
CA ARG A 813 -41.57 -89.55 -0.06
C ARG A 813 -40.57 -90.57 -0.59
N PRO A 814 -39.39 -90.72 0.06
CA PRO A 814 -38.45 -91.79 -0.28
C PRO A 814 -39.06 -93.19 -0.05
N PRO A 815 -38.55 -94.24 -0.73
CA PRO A 815 -39.08 -95.59 -0.58
C PRO A 815 -39.04 -96.05 0.87
N LYS A 816 -40.18 -96.59 1.35
CA LYS A 816 -40.38 -97.05 2.74
C LYS A 816 -40.29 -95.96 3.82
N LYS A 817 -40.31 -94.66 3.47
CA LYS A 817 -40.35 -93.51 4.40
C LYS A 817 -41.64 -92.67 4.27
N SER A 818 -41.82 -91.69 5.17
CA SER A 818 -42.92 -90.73 5.15
C SER A 818 -42.62 -89.50 4.28
N TRP A 819 -43.65 -88.73 3.94
CA TRP A 819 -43.52 -87.46 3.22
C TRP A 819 -42.72 -86.44 4.03
N LYS A 820 -41.73 -85.81 3.38
CA LYS A 820 -40.91 -84.74 3.95
C LYS A 820 -40.65 -83.67 2.89
N ASN A 821 -40.51 -82.43 3.35
CA ASN A 821 -40.05 -81.33 2.51
C ASN A 821 -38.57 -81.55 2.13
N ILE A 822 -38.17 -81.16 0.91
CA ILE A 822 -36.81 -81.33 0.38
C ILE A 822 -35.71 -80.87 1.34
N ALA A 823 -35.92 -79.78 2.10
CA ALA A 823 -34.94 -79.27 3.05
C ALA A 823 -34.53 -80.28 4.13
N ASN A 824 -35.42 -81.22 4.49
CA ASN A 824 -35.25 -82.18 5.58
C ASN A 824 -34.87 -83.60 5.12
N LEU A 825 -34.50 -83.76 3.85
CA LEU A 825 -34.02 -85.03 3.27
C LEU A 825 -32.51 -85.23 3.45
N SER A 826 -32.06 -86.49 3.33
CA SER A 826 -30.62 -86.83 3.29
C SER A 826 -29.96 -86.27 2.03
N GLY A 827 -28.64 -86.03 2.04
CA GLY A 827 -27.90 -85.46 0.90
C GLY A 827 -28.12 -86.22 -0.43
N GLY A 828 -28.06 -87.55 -0.41
CA GLY A 828 -28.35 -88.36 -1.60
C GLY A 828 -29.82 -88.29 -2.04
N GLU A 829 -30.76 -88.25 -1.10
CA GLU A 829 -32.20 -88.11 -1.39
C GLU A 829 -32.55 -86.74 -1.98
N LYS A 830 -31.91 -85.67 -1.48
CA LYS A 830 -32.01 -84.31 -2.04
C LYS A 830 -31.51 -84.26 -3.47
N THR A 831 -30.37 -84.91 -3.73
CA THR A 831 -29.75 -84.95 -5.07
C THR A 831 -30.66 -85.69 -6.05
N LEU A 832 -31.22 -86.84 -5.67
CA LEU A 832 -32.19 -87.59 -6.50
C LEU A 832 -33.48 -86.83 -6.76
N SER A 833 -34.04 -86.19 -5.72
CA SER A 833 -35.27 -85.40 -5.84
C SER A 833 -35.09 -84.20 -6.76
N SER A 834 -33.93 -83.54 -6.66
CA SER A 834 -33.57 -82.40 -7.51
C SER A 834 -33.32 -82.83 -8.95
N LEU A 835 -32.60 -83.94 -9.18
CA LEU A 835 -32.41 -84.52 -10.51
C LEU A 835 -33.74 -84.90 -11.15
N ALA A 836 -34.66 -85.51 -10.41
CA ALA A 836 -36.00 -85.84 -10.91
C ALA A 836 -36.78 -84.58 -11.34
N LEU A 837 -36.67 -83.48 -10.59
CA LEU A 837 -37.27 -82.19 -10.95
C LEU A 837 -36.62 -81.59 -12.20
N VAL A 838 -35.29 -81.63 -12.31
CA VAL A 838 -34.57 -81.17 -13.51
C VAL A 838 -35.00 -81.97 -14.74
N PHE A 839 -35.16 -83.29 -14.62
CA PHE A 839 -35.63 -84.14 -15.71
C PHE A 839 -37.12 -83.93 -16.04
N ALA A 840 -37.97 -83.64 -15.05
CA ALA A 840 -39.36 -83.27 -15.30
C ALA A 840 -39.48 -81.95 -16.05
N LEU A 841 -38.66 -80.95 -15.68
CA LEU A 841 -38.55 -79.68 -16.39
C LEU A 841 -38.00 -79.87 -17.81
N HIS A 842 -37.02 -80.75 -17.99
CA HIS A 842 -36.53 -81.14 -19.31
C HIS A 842 -37.65 -81.71 -20.19
N HIS A 843 -38.51 -82.56 -19.63
CA HIS A 843 -39.63 -83.11 -20.40
C HIS A 843 -40.66 -82.04 -20.79
N TYR A 844 -40.92 -81.09 -19.89
CA TYR A 844 -41.82 -79.98 -20.17
C TYR A 844 -41.27 -79.06 -21.26
N LYS A 845 -39.97 -78.73 -21.19
CA LYS A 845 -39.29 -77.90 -22.17
C LYS A 845 -37.88 -78.45 -22.43
N PRO A 846 -37.70 -79.27 -23.47
CA PRO A 846 -36.41 -79.89 -23.75
C PRO A 846 -35.39 -78.82 -24.12
N THR A 847 -34.32 -78.75 -23.32
CA THR A 847 -33.17 -77.88 -23.59
C THR A 847 -32.09 -78.70 -24.30
N PRO A 848 -31.43 -78.18 -25.35
CA PRO A 848 -30.52 -78.99 -26.16
C PRO A 848 -29.19 -79.34 -25.47
N LEU A 849 -28.82 -78.65 -24.39
CA LEU A 849 -27.56 -78.84 -23.68
C LEU A 849 -27.77 -78.88 -22.17
N TYR A 850 -27.24 -79.91 -21.52
CA TYR A 850 -27.12 -80.02 -20.06
C TYR A 850 -25.68 -80.25 -19.67
N VAL A 851 -25.21 -79.51 -18.67
CA VAL A 851 -23.91 -79.70 -18.04
C VAL A 851 -24.16 -80.08 -16.58
N MET A 852 -23.66 -81.23 -16.16
CA MET A 852 -23.81 -81.76 -14.80
C MET A 852 -22.41 -82.02 -14.25
N ASP A 853 -22.07 -81.41 -13.13
CA ASP A 853 -20.74 -81.48 -12.51
C ASP A 853 -20.86 -82.14 -11.13
N GLU A 854 -20.05 -83.18 -10.88
CA GLU A 854 -19.95 -83.90 -9.59
C GLU A 854 -21.29 -84.40 -9.01
N ILE A 855 -22.26 -84.75 -9.86
CA ILE A 855 -23.61 -85.16 -9.42
C ILE A 855 -23.65 -86.53 -8.74
N ASP A 856 -22.60 -87.35 -8.88
CA ASP A 856 -22.48 -88.69 -8.33
C ASP A 856 -21.87 -88.71 -6.91
N ALA A 857 -21.25 -87.62 -6.45
CA ALA A 857 -20.55 -87.55 -5.17
C ALA A 857 -21.41 -87.94 -3.96
N ALA A 858 -22.72 -87.66 -4.01
CA ALA A 858 -23.68 -87.97 -2.95
C ALA A 858 -24.58 -89.18 -3.26
N LEU A 859 -24.37 -89.87 -4.39
CA LEU A 859 -25.21 -90.97 -4.86
C LEU A 859 -24.49 -92.32 -4.72
N ASP A 860 -25.25 -93.35 -4.32
CA ASP A 860 -24.76 -94.72 -4.29
C ASP A 860 -24.69 -95.29 -5.72
N PHE A 861 -23.72 -96.19 -5.99
CA PHE A 861 -23.41 -96.73 -7.31
C PHE A 861 -24.65 -97.33 -8.02
N LYS A 862 -25.56 -97.94 -7.25
CA LYS A 862 -26.82 -98.47 -7.76
C LYS A 862 -27.72 -97.38 -8.36
N ASN A 863 -27.85 -96.23 -7.67
CA ASN A 863 -28.67 -95.12 -8.13
C ASN A 863 -27.99 -94.34 -9.25
N VAL A 864 -26.65 -94.18 -9.19
CA VAL A 864 -25.85 -93.61 -10.30
C VAL A 864 -26.05 -94.42 -11.58
N SER A 865 -26.07 -95.75 -11.50
CA SER A 865 -26.32 -96.60 -12.66
C SER A 865 -27.72 -96.39 -13.26
N ILE A 866 -28.76 -96.26 -12.44
CA ILE A 866 -30.14 -96.02 -12.91
C ILE A 866 -30.25 -94.65 -13.58
N VAL A 867 -29.70 -93.60 -12.95
CA VAL A 867 -29.67 -92.24 -13.51
C VAL A 867 -28.83 -92.21 -14.80
N GLY A 868 -27.69 -92.90 -14.83
CA GLY A 868 -26.83 -93.00 -16.01
C GLY A 868 -27.52 -93.70 -17.19
N HIS A 869 -28.27 -94.78 -16.94
CA HIS A 869 -29.11 -95.41 -17.97
C HIS A 869 -30.20 -94.45 -18.45
N TYR A 870 -30.86 -93.74 -17.54
CA TYR A 870 -31.89 -92.77 -17.89
C TYR A 870 -31.33 -91.62 -18.75
N VAL A 871 -30.20 -91.03 -18.35
CA VAL A 871 -29.54 -89.97 -19.14
C VAL A 871 -29.12 -90.53 -20.49
N LYS A 872 -28.52 -91.72 -20.55
CA LYS A 872 -28.12 -92.37 -21.81
C LYS A 872 -29.31 -92.56 -22.75
N ASP A 873 -30.46 -93.01 -22.27
CA ASP A 873 -31.66 -93.14 -23.10
C ASP A 873 -32.17 -91.79 -23.61
N ARG A 874 -31.98 -90.72 -22.83
CA ARG A 874 -32.35 -89.34 -23.18
C ARG A 874 -31.29 -88.56 -23.96
N THR A 875 -30.07 -89.08 -24.13
CA THR A 875 -29.02 -88.46 -24.99
C THR A 875 -29.40 -88.41 -26.48
N LYS A 876 -30.51 -89.03 -26.89
CA LYS A 876 -31.00 -88.98 -28.28
C LYS A 876 -31.46 -87.58 -28.69
N ASP A 877 -32.07 -86.83 -27.78
CA ASP A 877 -32.73 -85.55 -28.08
C ASP A 877 -32.00 -84.33 -27.47
N ALA A 878 -31.04 -84.55 -26.56
CA ALA A 878 -30.26 -83.49 -25.91
C ALA A 878 -28.82 -83.96 -25.61
N GLN A 879 -27.87 -83.03 -25.65
CA GLN A 879 -26.48 -83.29 -25.30
C GLN A 879 -26.26 -83.14 -23.79
N PHE A 880 -25.83 -84.22 -23.14
CA PHE A 880 -25.44 -84.21 -21.72
C PHE A 880 -23.92 -84.28 -21.60
N ILE A 881 -23.33 -83.26 -20.97
CA ILE A 881 -21.93 -83.23 -20.56
C ILE A 881 -21.91 -83.48 -19.05
N ILE A 882 -21.40 -84.64 -18.64
CA ILE A 882 -21.29 -85.03 -17.24
C ILE A 882 -19.80 -85.05 -16.89
N ILE A 883 -19.41 -84.29 -15.85
CA ILE A 883 -18.04 -84.18 -15.33
C ILE A 883 -17.92 -85.04 -14.08
#